data_AF-D4M1W1-F1
#
_entry.id   AF-D4M1W1-F1
#
_cell.length_a   1.000
_cell.length_b   1.000
_cell.length_c   1.000
_cell.angle_alpha   90.00
_cell.angle_beta   90.00
_cell.angle_gamma   90.00
#
_symmetry.space_group_name_H-M   'P 1'
#
loop_
_entity.id
_entity.type
_entity.pdbx_description
1 polymer ?
#
loop_
_entity_poly.entity_id
_entity_poly.type
_entity_poly.pdbx_seq_one_letter_code
_entity_poly.pdbx_strand_id
1 'polypeptide(L)'
;MKKYLKRGLAVLTCVTLSIQSPLAVLAEDVAEVQNEVQRENSVVQPTDLQTLDQQIVAYAQEPAQWKQNTTGWWYQNADGSYPRNQWQYINGSWYHFDGNGYMQTGWLQLGSTWYYLKSSGAMATNEWVDGGVYYVDANGIYIPGKTQAQWIKNSTGWWYQNADGSYPRNQWQYINGSWYHFDGNGYMQTGWLQLGNTWYYLNSSGAMQTGWQKIGRDWYYLNAGGDMRTGWLQSGNVWYYLKSSGAMATNEWVDGGVYYVDANGIYIPGKTQTTGSWQKDNTGWWYRNSDGSYPTDKWEEINSKWYHFNTSGYMETGWITTGDLWYHLAESGELTCGYPNGGETVKLTKTVNATCTTDGYQEYTCSKCGETHRVMLPKTGHNYQVSKKVDATCTADGYDVYTCSNCKGTYTKTTQQKLGHDFSKKIDHKDSTCTVKGFDLYQCSRCDETKKTELALVDHNYQLSKTVKATCTADGYKEYSCSMCNKSYQEKLPKTGHNYQVSKKVDATCTSDGYEVYACANCKDSYTKTTQEKLGHDYELINVVIATCTEDGYYEYQCTRCGDSYKETIAKVEHNYKLSNTVDATCTEDGYYEYQCTKCGDSYKKVIKKLGHNYELSKTADATCTENGYKEFTCTRCSDSYKNVTDKKLGHDFSKKVDHKDSTCIEKGYDLYQCTRCNEKEKHEFDLIPHNYELTKTVNATCIANGYYEYTCTMCKDSYKTEIPKLGHDYKLTKTVDATCTEDGYYEYTCTRCGDSYQIPIEKLGHDFSKKTDHKDSTCIVKGYDKYQCTRCDETKTVELDLNPENHSCTETGRDLQYIYYKCSECGAEKKEFNDQEYTIDLGNGKTTTVVGHFDLEMRDKILEIINEKRGRFEIPLLSLPGDDTPLQDAANTRAIEITYSYSHTRPNGKRAITDLYAYAHTDAENLAKGQQSAEQVCKDWFSSDTHNQNIVNRSYHTIGISVFCQKLAEDDYVNNFSQLFSIDK
;
A
#
# COMPACT_ATOMS: atom_id res chain seq x y z
N MET A 1 4.61 -32.99 -44.08
CA MET A 1 4.89 -33.77 -45.31
C MET A 1 6.10 -33.14 -46.01
N LYS A 2 7.22 -33.87 -46.22
CA LYS A 2 8.51 -33.37 -46.80
C LYS A 2 9.20 -32.24 -45.99
N LYS A 3 10.51 -31.98 -46.10
CA LYS A 3 11.73 -32.82 -46.27
C LYS A 3 12.94 -31.89 -46.02
N TYR A 4 13.90 -32.26 -45.16
CA TYR A 4 15.23 -31.62 -45.11
C TYR A 4 16.31 -32.70 -45.10
N LEU A 5 17.21 -32.72 -46.09
CA LEU A 5 18.09 -33.87 -46.33
C LEU A 5 19.37 -33.51 -47.12
N LYS A 6 20.50 -33.46 -46.38
CA LYS A 6 21.92 -33.65 -46.74
C LYS A 6 22.45 -33.26 -48.15
N ARG A 7 23.54 -32.46 -48.15
CA ARG A 7 24.89 -32.67 -48.76
C ARG A 7 25.56 -31.30 -49.00
N GLY A 8 26.83 -31.01 -48.66
CA GLY A 8 27.85 -31.73 -47.89
C GLY A 8 29.16 -31.98 -48.65
N LEU A 9 30.31 -31.50 -48.15
CA LEU A 9 31.67 -31.94 -48.54
C LEU A 9 32.73 -31.56 -47.45
N ALA A 10 33.98 -32.01 -47.62
CA ALA A 10 35.11 -31.88 -46.67
C ALA A 10 35.65 -30.44 -46.55
N VAL A 11 36.54 -30.06 -45.62
CA VAL A 11 37.92 -30.53 -45.32
C VAL A 11 38.15 -30.45 -43.78
N LEU A 12 38.64 -31.49 -43.07
CA LEU A 12 40.05 -31.68 -42.60
C LEU A 12 40.64 -30.41 -41.89
N THR A 13 41.30 -30.47 -40.72
CA THR A 13 42.13 -31.50 -40.07
C THR A 13 42.27 -31.26 -38.54
N CYS A 14 42.54 -32.32 -37.76
CA CYS A 14 43.54 -32.47 -36.67
C CYS A 14 43.80 -31.36 -35.59
N VAL A 15 44.19 -31.62 -34.32
CA VAL A 15 44.40 -32.86 -33.53
C VAL A 15 44.58 -32.51 -32.02
N THR A 16 43.90 -33.20 -31.09
CA THR A 16 44.17 -33.30 -29.61
C THR A 16 44.24 -31.98 -28.79
N LEU A 17 44.11 -31.89 -27.45
CA LEU A 17 43.89 -32.76 -26.28
C LEU A 17 42.76 -32.13 -25.41
N SER A 18 42.12 -32.71 -24.38
CA SER A 18 41.85 -34.10 -23.94
C SER A 18 40.88 -34.06 -22.73
N ILE A 19 40.29 -35.22 -22.36
CA ILE A 19 39.88 -35.69 -21.01
C ILE A 19 39.52 -34.59 -19.98
N GLN A 20 38.25 -34.21 -19.72
CA GLN A 20 37.07 -34.95 -19.21
C GLN A 20 37.16 -35.52 -17.78
N SER A 21 36.13 -35.20 -16.99
CA SER A 21 35.70 -35.89 -15.77
C SER A 21 35.17 -37.32 -16.06
N PRO A 22 34.76 -38.09 -15.04
CA PRO A 22 33.30 -38.19 -14.84
C PRO A 22 32.80 -38.31 -13.38
N LEU A 23 31.65 -37.66 -13.14
CA LEU A 23 30.51 -38.20 -12.40
C LEU A 23 29.48 -38.68 -13.45
N ALA A 24 28.51 -39.58 -13.21
CA ALA A 24 28.17 -40.32 -11.98
C ALA A 24 28.07 -41.86 -12.27
N VAL A 25 27.00 -42.65 -12.06
CA VAL A 25 25.53 -42.41 -12.10
C VAL A 25 24.75 -43.45 -11.27
N LEU A 26 23.48 -43.13 -10.94
CA LEU A 26 22.32 -43.97 -10.54
C LEU A 26 21.96 -44.01 -9.04
N ALA A 27 20.69 -43.97 -8.62
CA ALA A 27 19.43 -43.53 -9.28
C ALA A 27 18.26 -43.32 -8.27
N GLU A 28 17.26 -42.56 -8.71
CA GLU A 28 15.86 -42.37 -8.22
C GLU A 28 14.95 -43.62 -8.52
N ASP A 29 13.65 -43.78 -8.23
CA ASP A 29 12.63 -43.40 -7.19
C ASP A 29 11.24 -44.01 -7.64
N VAL A 30 10.08 -44.09 -6.94
CA VAL A 30 9.62 -43.93 -5.52
C VAL A 30 8.25 -44.65 -5.31
N ALA A 31 8.02 -45.26 -4.13
CA ALA A 31 6.71 -45.63 -3.50
C ALA A 31 5.68 -46.49 -4.33
N GLU A 32 4.43 -46.81 -3.92
CA GLU A 32 3.63 -46.53 -2.69
C GLU A 32 2.65 -47.68 -2.31
N VAL A 33 1.81 -47.44 -1.29
CA VAL A 33 1.00 -48.34 -0.43
C VAL A 33 -0.44 -48.59 -0.95
N GLN A 34 -1.06 -49.78 -0.70
CA GLN A 34 -2.40 -49.92 -0.04
C GLN A 34 -3.01 -51.35 0.10
N ASN A 35 -3.51 -51.61 1.32
CA ASN A 35 -4.74 -52.28 1.79
C ASN A 35 -5.26 -53.68 1.33
N GLU A 36 -5.41 -54.54 2.35
CA GLU A 36 -6.64 -55.29 2.76
C GLU A 36 -7.04 -56.72 2.31
N VAL A 37 -7.55 -57.46 3.32
CA VAL A 37 -8.58 -58.54 3.34
C VAL A 37 -8.24 -60.00 2.92
N GLN A 38 -8.02 -60.80 3.98
CA GLN A 38 -8.55 -62.16 4.30
C GLN A 38 -8.32 -63.43 3.43
N ARG A 39 -7.97 -64.49 4.20
CA ARG A 39 -8.48 -65.89 4.21
C ARG A 39 -7.83 -67.01 3.37
N GLU A 40 -7.41 -68.01 4.16
CA GLU A 40 -7.65 -69.46 4.01
C GLU A 40 -6.85 -70.30 3.00
N ASN A 41 -6.48 -71.49 3.51
CA ASN A 41 -5.97 -72.68 2.84
C ASN A 41 -4.54 -72.65 2.26
N SER A 42 -3.80 -73.77 2.20
CA SER A 42 -3.71 -75.03 2.98
C SER A 42 -2.65 -75.92 2.29
N VAL A 43 -2.20 -77.04 2.89
CA VAL A 43 -1.42 -78.15 2.23
C VAL A 43 0.04 -77.79 1.85
N VAL A 44 1.10 -78.58 2.13
CA VAL A 44 1.34 -79.64 3.15
C VAL A 44 2.87 -79.84 3.34
N GLN A 45 3.26 -80.55 4.40
CA GLN A 45 4.64 -81.00 4.76
C GLN A 45 5.01 -82.28 3.94
N PRO A 46 5.94 -83.22 4.29
CA PRO A 46 7.01 -83.32 5.31
C PRO A 46 8.41 -83.49 4.62
N THR A 47 9.54 -83.94 5.18
CA THR A 47 9.93 -84.92 6.23
C THR A 47 11.32 -84.57 6.80
N ASP A 48 11.83 -85.09 7.93
CA ASP A 48 11.23 -85.84 9.06
C ASP A 48 12.08 -85.66 10.34
N LEU A 49 11.40 -85.76 11.50
CA LEU A 49 11.69 -86.63 12.66
C LEU A 49 13.03 -87.44 12.62
N GLN A 50 13.82 -87.65 13.69
CA GLN A 50 13.85 -87.35 15.14
C GLN A 50 15.32 -87.63 15.62
N THR A 51 15.88 -87.26 16.79
CA THR A 51 15.54 -86.47 18.02
C THR A 51 16.87 -85.83 18.54
N LEU A 52 17.18 -85.37 19.76
CA LEU A 52 16.61 -85.49 21.12
C LEU A 52 17.01 -84.30 22.05
N ASP A 53 16.32 -84.22 23.18
CA ASP A 53 16.51 -83.45 24.42
C ASP A 53 17.94 -83.42 25.03
N GLN A 54 18.34 -82.45 25.89
CA GLN A 54 17.55 -81.41 26.59
C GLN A 54 18.37 -80.18 27.07
N GLN A 55 17.66 -79.10 27.44
CA GLN A 55 18.02 -77.99 28.37
C GLN A 55 19.18 -77.02 28.02
N ILE A 56 18.83 -75.86 27.45
CA ILE A 56 19.33 -74.53 27.90
C ILE A 56 18.12 -73.57 28.01
N VAL A 57 18.17 -72.63 28.96
CA VAL A 57 17.08 -71.70 29.30
C VAL A 57 16.90 -70.62 28.23
N ALA A 58 15.65 -70.34 27.85
CA ALA A 58 15.30 -69.21 26.98
C ALA A 58 15.37 -67.87 27.75
N TYR A 59 16.26 -66.97 27.34
CA TYR A 59 16.16 -65.55 27.66
C TYR A 59 15.23 -64.88 26.65
N ALA A 60 14.16 -64.24 27.12
CA ALA A 60 13.33 -63.39 26.28
C ALA A 60 14.11 -62.10 25.94
N GLN A 61 14.19 -61.77 24.66
CA GLN A 61 14.76 -60.50 24.20
C GLN A 61 13.66 -59.43 24.11
N GLU A 62 13.91 -58.29 24.76
CA GLU A 62 13.08 -57.08 24.68
C GLU A 62 13.17 -56.46 23.27
N PRO A 63 12.10 -55.81 22.76
CA PRO A 63 12.20 -55.06 21.51
C PRO A 63 13.14 -53.85 21.66
N ALA A 64 13.80 -53.48 20.55
CA ALA A 64 14.69 -52.32 20.51
C ALA A 64 13.91 -51.02 20.77
N GLN A 65 14.39 -50.18 21.70
CA GLN A 65 13.60 -49.10 22.29
C GLN A 65 14.48 -47.98 22.88
N TRP A 66 13.96 -46.75 22.80
CA TRP A 66 14.53 -45.60 23.52
C TRP A 66 14.23 -45.69 25.01
N LYS A 67 15.23 -45.38 25.86
CA LYS A 67 15.12 -45.32 27.31
C LYS A 67 15.68 -44.00 27.83
N GLN A 68 15.12 -43.48 28.91
CA GLN A 68 15.56 -42.24 29.55
C GLN A 68 15.82 -42.48 31.03
N ASN A 69 16.85 -41.83 31.57
CA ASN A 69 17.10 -41.75 33.01
C ASN A 69 17.49 -40.31 33.41
N THR A 70 17.96 -40.12 34.65
CA THR A 70 18.40 -38.81 35.17
C THR A 70 19.64 -38.24 34.49
N THR A 71 20.40 -39.05 33.74
CA THR A 71 21.62 -38.63 33.02
C THR A 71 21.31 -38.25 31.57
N GLY A 72 20.38 -38.95 30.91
CA GLY A 72 19.95 -38.62 29.56
C GLY A 72 19.10 -39.69 28.89
N TRP A 73 18.93 -39.53 27.57
CA TRP A 73 18.37 -40.55 26.68
C TRP A 73 19.46 -41.52 26.22
N TRP A 74 19.12 -42.79 26.09
CA TRP A 74 19.95 -43.84 25.49
C TRP A 74 19.06 -44.80 24.68
N TYR A 75 19.66 -45.60 23.79
CA TYR A 75 18.91 -46.55 22.96
C TYR A 75 19.35 -47.97 23.27
N GLN A 76 18.39 -48.86 23.54
CA GLN A 76 18.66 -50.28 23.70
C GLN A 76 18.27 -51.04 22.42
N ASN A 77 19.20 -51.82 21.89
CA ASN A 77 19.00 -52.75 20.79
C ASN A 77 18.25 -54.01 21.29
N ALA A 78 17.66 -54.78 20.38
CA ALA A 78 16.87 -55.97 20.75
C ALA A 78 17.70 -57.09 21.39
N ASP A 79 19.00 -57.16 21.09
CA ASP A 79 19.95 -58.07 21.73
C ASP A 79 20.34 -57.64 23.17
N GLY A 80 19.81 -56.51 23.64
CA GLY A 80 20.10 -55.90 24.93
C GLY A 80 21.30 -54.94 24.93
N SER A 81 22.05 -54.84 23.82
CA SER A 81 23.19 -53.92 23.67
C SER A 81 22.76 -52.46 23.51
N TYR A 82 23.72 -51.53 23.50
CA TYR A 82 23.48 -50.10 23.27
C TYR A 82 24.71 -49.44 22.60
N PRO A 83 24.50 -48.43 21.73
CA PRO A 83 25.58 -47.75 21.01
C PRO A 83 26.43 -46.88 21.95
N ARG A 84 27.73 -46.77 21.69
CA ARG A 84 28.69 -45.90 22.41
C ARG A 84 29.77 -45.36 21.47
N ASN A 85 30.18 -44.12 21.64
CA ASN A 85 31.16 -43.40 20.80
C ASN A 85 30.90 -43.56 19.28
N GLN A 86 29.63 -43.59 18.87
CA GLN A 86 29.28 -43.89 17.48
C GLN A 86 27.95 -43.24 17.04
N TRP A 87 27.83 -43.10 15.72
CA TRP A 87 26.57 -42.84 15.05
C TRP A 87 25.71 -44.10 14.98
N GLN A 88 24.41 -43.94 15.18
CA GLN A 88 23.39 -44.98 15.00
C GLN A 88 22.21 -44.40 14.23
N TYR A 89 21.77 -45.09 13.18
CA TYR A 89 20.56 -44.72 12.45
C TYR A 89 19.36 -45.37 13.13
N ILE A 90 18.34 -44.58 13.45
CA ILE A 90 17.14 -45.00 14.19
C ILE A 90 15.93 -44.28 13.58
N ASN A 91 14.90 -45.01 13.19
CA ASN A 91 13.59 -44.47 12.74
C ASN A 91 13.68 -43.30 11.73
N GLY A 92 14.60 -43.37 10.76
CA GLY A 92 14.73 -42.34 9.71
C GLY A 92 15.63 -41.15 10.08
N SER A 93 16.46 -41.24 11.12
CA SER A 93 17.43 -40.19 11.48
C SER A 93 18.71 -40.75 12.09
N TRP A 94 19.80 -40.01 11.94
CA TRP A 94 21.08 -40.30 12.60
C TRP A 94 21.13 -39.67 13.98
N TYR A 95 21.64 -40.42 14.97
CA TYR A 95 21.86 -39.98 16.34
C TYR A 95 23.30 -40.35 16.72
N HIS A 96 23.97 -39.50 17.51
CA HIS A 96 25.32 -39.80 18.03
C HIS A 96 25.26 -40.08 19.54
N PHE A 97 26.04 -41.07 19.99
CA PHE A 97 26.08 -41.50 21.38
C PHE A 97 27.48 -41.36 21.97
N ASP A 98 27.56 -40.87 23.22
CA ASP A 98 28.81 -40.64 23.94
C ASP A 98 29.49 -41.96 24.39
N GLY A 99 30.60 -41.85 25.10
CA GLY A 99 31.35 -43.02 25.59
C GLY A 99 30.65 -43.84 26.68
N ASN A 100 29.57 -43.31 27.26
CA ASN A 100 28.74 -44.01 28.26
C ASN A 100 27.50 -44.65 27.63
N GLY A 101 27.04 -44.13 26.48
CA GLY A 101 25.89 -44.59 25.72
C GLY A 101 24.71 -43.62 25.71
N TYR A 102 24.93 -42.37 26.08
CA TYR A 102 23.89 -41.33 26.07
C TYR A 102 23.90 -40.54 24.77
N MET A 103 22.69 -40.28 24.28
CA MET A 103 22.40 -39.51 23.06
C MET A 103 22.81 -38.05 23.22
N GLN A 104 23.60 -37.53 22.27
CA GLN A 104 24.08 -36.15 22.30
C GLN A 104 23.13 -35.19 21.57
N THR A 105 23.14 -33.92 21.98
CA THR A 105 22.35 -32.81 21.44
C THR A 105 23.21 -31.54 21.33
N GLY A 106 22.84 -30.61 20.45
CA GLY A 106 23.61 -29.41 20.15
C GLY A 106 24.77 -29.65 19.18
N TRP A 107 25.79 -28.80 19.24
CA TRP A 107 26.97 -28.89 18.39
C TRP A 107 27.89 -30.06 18.77
N LEU A 108 28.17 -30.92 17.81
CA LEU A 108 29.08 -32.07 17.93
C LEU A 108 30.27 -31.90 16.98
N GLN A 109 31.49 -31.93 17.52
CA GLN A 109 32.72 -31.95 16.74
C GLN A 109 33.27 -33.37 16.65
N LEU A 110 33.54 -33.85 15.43
CA LEU A 110 34.24 -35.11 15.16
C LEU A 110 35.45 -34.81 14.26
N GLY A 111 36.65 -34.77 14.86
CA GLY A 111 37.87 -34.33 14.19
C GLY A 111 37.79 -32.87 13.77
N SER A 112 37.96 -32.59 12.47
CA SER A 112 37.81 -31.24 11.89
C SER A 112 36.36 -30.87 11.56
N THR A 113 35.41 -31.81 11.66
CA THR A 113 34.06 -31.67 11.11
C THR A 113 33.06 -31.38 12.23
N TRP A 114 32.18 -30.40 12.01
CA TRP A 114 31.11 -30.04 12.93
C TRP A 114 29.74 -30.49 12.40
N TYR A 115 28.95 -31.07 13.29
CA TYR A 115 27.58 -31.53 13.07
C TYR A 115 26.65 -30.87 14.09
N TYR A 116 25.37 -30.73 13.77
CA TYR A 116 24.36 -30.27 14.72
C TYR A 116 23.33 -31.35 15.00
N LEU A 117 23.17 -31.70 16.28
CA LEU A 117 22.19 -32.66 16.77
C LEU A 117 21.02 -31.84 17.33
N LYS A 118 19.81 -32.03 16.83
CA LYS A 118 18.63 -31.27 17.30
C LYS A 118 18.29 -31.59 18.76
N SER A 119 17.36 -30.86 19.37
CA SER A 119 16.95 -31.12 20.77
C SER A 119 16.35 -32.52 20.99
N SER A 120 15.90 -33.18 19.92
CA SER A 120 15.51 -34.59 19.89
C SER A 120 16.67 -35.59 19.74
N GLY A 121 17.91 -35.11 19.58
CA GLY A 121 19.11 -35.90 19.25
C GLY A 121 19.25 -36.28 17.77
N ALA A 122 18.24 -36.01 16.93
CA ALA A 122 18.33 -36.26 15.49
C ALA A 122 19.28 -35.26 14.82
N MET A 123 20.25 -35.76 14.05
CA MET A 123 21.15 -34.94 13.24
C MET A 123 20.35 -34.02 12.30
N ALA A 124 20.79 -32.76 12.20
CA ALA A 124 20.27 -31.80 11.24
C ALA A 124 20.91 -31.99 9.86
N THR A 125 20.15 -31.80 8.79
CA THR A 125 20.63 -31.97 7.40
C THR A 125 19.91 -31.02 6.45
N ASN A 126 20.65 -30.36 5.55
CA ASN A 126 20.16 -29.37 4.58
C ASN A 126 19.41 -28.15 5.19
N GLU A 127 19.52 -27.93 6.49
CA GLU A 127 18.73 -26.94 7.24
C GLU A 127 19.61 -25.88 7.93
N TRP A 128 19.00 -24.73 8.24
CA TRP A 128 19.60 -23.73 9.12
C TRP A 128 19.30 -24.09 10.58
N VAL A 129 20.34 -24.14 11.41
CA VAL A 129 20.31 -24.54 12.81
C VAL A 129 20.59 -23.35 13.74
N ASP A 130 20.44 -23.57 15.05
CA ASP A 130 20.86 -22.64 16.11
C ASP A 130 20.33 -21.21 15.89
N GLY A 131 19.01 -21.04 15.99
CA GLY A 131 18.32 -19.77 15.71
C GLY A 131 18.30 -19.35 14.24
N GLY A 132 18.86 -20.15 13.33
CA GLY A 132 18.99 -19.83 11.91
C GLY A 132 20.33 -19.19 11.53
N VAL A 133 21.33 -19.23 12.42
CA VAL A 133 22.63 -18.55 12.27
C VAL A 133 23.61 -19.38 11.43
N TYR A 134 23.54 -20.70 11.51
CA TYR A 134 24.50 -21.61 10.87
C TYR A 134 23.77 -22.61 9.95
N TYR A 135 24.41 -23.06 8.87
CA TYR A 135 23.83 -24.01 7.91
C TYR A 135 24.60 -25.33 7.92
N VAL A 136 23.86 -26.45 7.92
CA VAL A 136 24.41 -27.80 7.72
C VAL A 136 23.96 -28.39 6.38
N ASP A 137 24.87 -29.09 5.68
CA ASP A 137 24.61 -29.67 4.37
C ASP A 137 23.79 -30.98 4.42
N ALA A 138 23.64 -31.65 3.27
CA ALA A 138 22.93 -32.92 3.15
C ALA A 138 23.51 -34.06 4.01
N ASN A 139 24.79 -33.96 4.38
CA ASN A 139 25.52 -34.91 5.22
C ASN A 139 25.53 -34.47 6.70
N GLY A 140 24.86 -33.37 7.04
CA GLY A 140 24.85 -32.76 8.36
C GLY A 140 26.09 -31.95 8.71
N ILE A 141 26.96 -31.68 7.74
CA ILE A 141 28.23 -30.98 7.93
C ILE A 141 28.01 -29.47 7.91
N TYR A 142 28.48 -28.77 8.94
CA TYR A 142 28.48 -27.31 9.01
C TYR A 142 29.29 -26.67 7.86
N ILE A 143 28.70 -25.68 7.20
CA ILE A 143 29.33 -24.89 6.14
C ILE A 143 29.68 -23.48 6.66
N PRO A 144 30.96 -23.19 6.96
CA PRO A 144 31.38 -21.87 7.44
C PRO A 144 31.12 -20.75 6.42
N GLY A 145 30.72 -19.57 6.90
CA GLY A 145 30.59 -18.36 6.09
C GLY A 145 29.42 -18.30 5.11
N LYS A 146 28.56 -19.34 5.05
CA LYS A 146 27.37 -19.35 4.20
C LYS A 146 26.35 -18.29 4.67
N THR A 147 25.80 -17.51 3.75
CA THR A 147 24.85 -16.41 4.03
C THR A 147 23.47 -16.68 3.46
N GLN A 148 22.47 -15.92 3.90
CA GLN A 148 21.15 -15.91 3.24
C GLN A 148 21.17 -14.90 2.09
N ALA A 149 20.66 -15.31 0.92
CA ALA A 149 20.61 -14.46 -0.27
C ALA A 149 19.56 -13.35 -0.09
N GLN A 150 19.92 -12.10 -0.38
CA GLN A 150 19.11 -10.93 0.00
C GLN A 150 19.41 -9.67 -0.81
N TRP A 151 18.40 -8.80 -0.92
CA TRP A 151 18.53 -7.46 -1.46
C TRP A 151 19.05 -6.49 -0.38
N ILE A 152 20.10 -5.74 -0.70
CA ILE A 152 20.76 -4.80 0.23
C ILE A 152 20.75 -3.41 -0.39
N LYS A 153 20.34 -2.40 0.38
CA LYS A 153 20.36 -0.99 -0.05
C LYS A 153 21.43 -0.21 0.70
N ASN A 154 22.17 0.63 -0.02
CA ASN A 154 23.09 1.61 0.58
C ASN A 154 22.85 3.01 -0.02
N SER A 155 23.77 3.95 0.21
CA SER A 155 23.72 5.32 -0.31
C SER A 155 23.82 5.44 -1.83
N THR A 156 24.37 4.43 -2.50
CA THR A 156 24.60 4.42 -3.96
C THR A 156 23.44 3.75 -4.71
N GLY A 157 22.85 2.68 -4.14
CA GLY A 157 21.73 1.99 -4.75
C GLY A 157 21.34 0.68 -4.06
N TRP A 158 20.59 -0.13 -4.79
CA TRP A 158 20.30 -1.53 -4.44
C TRP A 158 21.34 -2.45 -5.08
N TRP A 159 21.81 -3.44 -4.32
CA TRP A 159 22.58 -4.58 -4.83
C TRP A 159 22.01 -5.88 -4.26
N TYR A 160 22.43 -7.03 -4.79
CA TYR A 160 21.94 -8.33 -4.36
C TYR A 160 23.09 -9.24 -3.91
N GLN A 161 22.98 -9.81 -2.72
CA GLN A 161 23.91 -10.80 -2.21
C GLN A 161 23.36 -12.21 -2.44
N ASN A 162 24.19 -13.11 -2.97
CA ASN A 162 23.90 -14.52 -3.14
C ASN A 162 24.16 -15.31 -1.83
N ALA A 163 23.70 -16.57 -1.77
CA ALA A 163 23.84 -17.41 -0.58
C ALA A 163 25.29 -17.89 -0.29
N ASP A 164 26.19 -17.72 -1.26
CA ASP A 164 27.64 -17.93 -1.15
C ASP A 164 28.41 -16.65 -0.80
N GLY A 165 27.70 -15.55 -0.51
CA GLY A 165 28.27 -14.23 -0.23
C GLY A 165 28.68 -13.43 -1.47
N SER A 166 28.59 -14.00 -2.69
CA SER A 166 28.90 -13.30 -3.94
C SER A 166 27.80 -12.29 -4.36
N TYR A 167 28.04 -11.53 -5.42
CA TYR A 167 27.04 -10.58 -5.98
C TYR A 167 27.22 -10.37 -7.49
N PRO A 168 26.13 -10.19 -8.25
CA PRO A 168 26.17 -10.02 -9.71
C PRO A 168 26.76 -8.66 -10.13
N ARG A 169 27.50 -8.64 -11.24
CA ARG A 169 28.11 -7.44 -11.85
C ARG A 169 28.14 -7.55 -13.37
N ASN A 170 27.83 -6.47 -14.08
CA ASN A 170 27.73 -6.40 -15.55
C ASN A 170 26.89 -7.55 -16.17
N GLN A 171 25.85 -8.00 -15.49
CA GLN A 171 25.09 -9.19 -15.90
C GLN A 171 23.61 -9.13 -15.52
N TRP A 172 22.83 -9.91 -16.24
CA TRP A 172 21.48 -10.29 -15.87
C TRP A 172 21.50 -11.34 -14.74
N GLN A 173 20.61 -11.19 -13.77
CA GLN A 173 20.37 -12.17 -12.71
C GLN A 173 18.85 -12.38 -12.57
N TYR A 174 18.43 -13.64 -12.52
CA TYR A 174 17.04 -14.00 -12.21
C TYR A 174 16.89 -14.11 -10.69
N ILE A 175 15.93 -13.38 -10.13
CA ILE A 175 15.69 -13.27 -8.68
C ILE A 175 14.18 -13.26 -8.46
N ASN A 176 13.66 -14.15 -7.61
CA ASN A 176 12.26 -14.17 -7.15
C ASN A 176 11.21 -14.02 -8.28
N GLY A 177 11.44 -14.67 -9.42
CA GLY A 177 10.52 -14.67 -10.58
C GLY A 177 10.72 -13.54 -11.60
N SER A 178 11.70 -12.66 -11.42
CA SER A 178 11.99 -11.54 -12.33
C SER A 178 13.46 -11.44 -12.72
N TRP A 179 13.74 -10.91 -13.91
CA TRP A 179 15.09 -10.59 -14.37
C TRP A 179 15.48 -9.18 -13.95
N TYR A 180 16.71 -9.01 -13.48
CA TYR A 180 17.32 -7.74 -13.07
C TYR A 180 18.69 -7.62 -13.73
N HIS A 181 19.11 -6.41 -14.12
CA HIS A 181 20.46 -6.16 -14.62
C HIS A 181 21.27 -5.33 -13.63
N PHE A 182 22.54 -5.68 -13.45
CA PHE A 182 23.46 -5.05 -12.51
C PHE A 182 24.64 -4.41 -13.24
N ASP A 183 25.04 -3.21 -12.81
CA ASP A 183 26.17 -2.47 -13.35
C ASP A 183 27.53 -3.11 -12.99
N GLY A 184 28.64 -2.48 -13.41
CA GLY A 184 29.98 -2.99 -13.13
C GLY A 184 30.43 -2.90 -11.67
N ASN A 185 29.72 -2.13 -10.83
CA ASN A 185 29.96 -2.02 -9.40
C ASN A 185 29.13 -3.04 -8.60
N GLY A 186 28.01 -3.48 -9.16
CA GLY A 186 27.07 -4.44 -8.59
C GLY A 186 25.73 -3.83 -8.20
N TYR A 187 25.40 -2.63 -8.68
CA TYR A 187 24.14 -1.95 -8.42
C TYR A 187 23.11 -2.25 -9.50
N MET A 188 21.89 -2.53 -9.05
CA MET A 188 20.72 -2.80 -9.87
C MET A 188 20.33 -1.56 -10.68
N GLN A 189 20.11 -1.73 -11.98
CA GLN A 189 19.72 -0.66 -12.88
C GLN A 189 18.19 -0.51 -12.98
N THR A 190 17.72 0.65 -13.41
CA THR A 190 16.29 1.00 -13.58
C THR A 190 16.09 1.88 -14.81
N GLY A 191 14.94 1.80 -15.46
CA GLY A 191 14.61 2.58 -16.67
C GLY A 191 15.07 1.89 -17.97
N TRP A 192 15.30 2.68 -19.01
CA TRP A 192 15.80 2.18 -20.29
C TRP A 192 17.26 1.75 -20.20
N LEU A 193 17.53 0.51 -20.60
CA LEU A 193 18.86 -0.10 -20.61
C LEU A 193 19.21 -0.52 -22.05
N GLN A 194 20.34 -0.03 -22.57
CA GLN A 194 20.88 -0.44 -23.85
C GLN A 194 22.03 -1.43 -23.64
N LEU A 195 21.92 -2.63 -24.22
CA LEU A 195 22.99 -3.63 -24.27
C LEU A 195 23.34 -3.89 -25.74
N GLY A 196 24.45 -3.29 -26.19
CA GLY A 196 24.83 -3.29 -27.60
C GLY A 196 23.78 -2.57 -28.46
N ASN A 197 23.18 -3.30 -29.41
CA ASN A 197 22.13 -2.77 -30.29
C ASN A 197 20.70 -3.02 -29.76
N THR A 198 20.55 -3.69 -28.62
CA THR A 198 19.24 -4.07 -28.06
C THR A 198 18.87 -3.19 -26.88
N TRP A 199 17.64 -2.68 -26.88
CA TRP A 199 17.06 -1.96 -25.74
C TRP A 199 16.18 -2.87 -24.90
N TYR A 200 16.21 -2.65 -23.59
CA TYR A 200 15.42 -3.30 -22.56
C TYR A 200 14.80 -2.22 -21.66
N TYR A 201 13.69 -2.52 -21.01
CA TYR A 201 13.11 -1.63 -19.99
C TYR A 201 13.04 -2.32 -18.63
N LEU A 202 13.65 -1.70 -17.63
CA LEU A 202 13.58 -2.08 -16.23
C LEU A 202 12.64 -1.12 -15.52
N ASN A 203 11.69 -1.62 -14.72
CA ASN A 203 10.77 -0.76 -13.98
C ASN A 203 11.46 -0.05 -12.79
N SER A 204 10.68 0.67 -11.96
CA SER A 204 11.17 1.36 -10.76
C SER A 204 11.70 0.44 -9.65
N SER A 205 11.37 -0.86 -9.68
CA SER A 205 11.99 -1.87 -8.81
C SER A 205 13.14 -2.62 -9.49
N GLY A 206 13.56 -2.22 -10.70
CA GLY A 206 14.64 -2.84 -11.48
C GLY A 206 14.27 -4.12 -12.22
N ALA A 207 13.00 -4.57 -12.14
CA ALA A 207 12.54 -5.77 -12.80
C ALA A 207 12.31 -5.51 -14.30
N MET A 208 12.86 -6.37 -15.14
CA MET A 208 12.71 -6.35 -16.59
C MET A 208 11.24 -6.50 -17.01
N GLN A 209 10.80 -5.64 -17.91
CA GLN A 209 9.44 -5.65 -18.45
C GLN A 209 9.36 -6.36 -19.80
N THR A 210 8.24 -7.04 -20.02
CA THR A 210 7.89 -7.73 -21.27
C THR A 210 6.47 -7.30 -21.72
N GLY A 211 6.11 -7.57 -22.97
CA GLY A 211 4.82 -7.22 -23.55
C GLY A 211 4.66 -5.72 -23.83
N TRP A 212 3.41 -5.27 -23.91
CA TRP A 212 3.05 -3.87 -24.09
C TRP A 212 3.32 -3.05 -22.81
N GLN A 213 4.07 -1.97 -22.93
CA GLN A 213 4.46 -1.09 -21.82
C GLN A 213 4.23 0.37 -22.21
N LYS A 214 3.50 1.13 -21.39
CA LYS A 214 3.31 2.57 -21.60
C LYS A 214 4.35 3.34 -20.80
N ILE A 215 5.27 4.01 -21.50
CA ILE A 215 6.46 4.62 -20.89
C ILE A 215 6.44 6.11 -21.25
N GLY A 216 6.10 6.94 -20.26
CA GLY A 216 5.79 8.35 -20.50
C GLY A 216 4.45 8.52 -21.21
N ARG A 217 4.46 9.04 -22.44
CA ARG A 217 3.25 9.21 -23.26
C ARG A 217 3.01 8.04 -24.21
N ASP A 218 4.08 7.44 -24.70
CA ASP A 218 4.09 6.47 -25.79
C ASP A 218 3.96 5.02 -25.30
N TRP A 219 3.45 4.16 -26.19
CA TRP A 219 3.45 2.71 -26.00
C TRP A 219 4.68 2.08 -26.66
N TYR A 220 5.25 1.08 -26.01
CA TYR A 220 6.37 0.28 -26.49
C TYR A 220 5.99 -1.20 -26.37
N TYR A 221 6.65 -2.06 -27.16
CA TYR A 221 6.55 -3.51 -26.98
C TYR A 221 7.92 -4.11 -26.73
N LEU A 222 8.04 -4.88 -25.65
CA LEU A 222 9.21 -5.66 -25.30
C LEU A 222 8.85 -7.13 -25.56
N ASN A 223 9.69 -7.88 -26.28
CA ASN A 223 9.41 -9.29 -26.57
C ASN A 223 9.57 -10.15 -25.29
N ALA A 224 9.33 -11.46 -25.38
CA ALA A 224 9.43 -12.36 -24.21
C ALA A 224 10.87 -12.41 -23.60
N GLY A 225 11.90 -12.04 -24.36
CA GLY A 225 13.27 -11.86 -23.88
C GLY A 225 13.55 -10.48 -23.26
N GLY A 226 12.56 -9.60 -23.16
CA GLY A 226 12.70 -8.21 -22.71
C GLY A 226 13.23 -7.23 -23.76
N ASP A 227 13.58 -7.72 -24.96
CA ASP A 227 14.14 -6.94 -26.05
C ASP A 227 13.08 -6.10 -26.78
N MET A 228 13.37 -4.80 -26.95
CA MET A 228 12.44 -3.84 -27.55
C MET A 228 12.20 -4.10 -29.04
N ARG A 229 10.92 -4.20 -29.42
CA ARG A 229 10.47 -4.44 -30.78
C ARG A 229 10.37 -3.13 -31.58
N THR A 230 10.82 -3.20 -32.83
CA THR A 230 10.62 -2.16 -33.85
C THR A 230 10.04 -2.79 -35.13
N GLY A 231 9.43 -1.94 -35.98
CA GLY A 231 8.71 -2.35 -37.19
C GLY A 231 7.31 -2.89 -36.89
N TRP A 232 6.78 -3.66 -37.84
CA TRP A 232 5.50 -4.35 -37.70
C TRP A 232 5.49 -5.38 -36.57
N LEU A 233 4.44 -5.35 -35.76
CA LEU A 233 4.13 -6.33 -34.72
C LEU A 233 2.70 -6.82 -34.89
N GLN A 234 2.52 -8.15 -34.93
CA GLN A 234 1.21 -8.77 -34.78
C GLN A 234 0.99 -9.12 -33.29
N SER A 235 -0.06 -8.54 -32.70
CA SER A 235 -0.47 -8.80 -31.31
C SER A 235 -1.89 -9.36 -31.34
N GLY A 236 -2.01 -10.69 -31.31
CA GLY A 236 -3.27 -11.40 -31.57
C GLY A 236 -3.64 -11.35 -33.05
N ASN A 237 -4.88 -10.96 -33.37
CA ASN A 237 -5.34 -10.79 -34.75
C ASN A 237 -5.11 -9.37 -35.31
N VAL A 238 -4.40 -8.51 -34.57
CA VAL A 238 -4.26 -7.08 -34.86
C VAL A 238 -2.79 -6.74 -35.13
N TRP A 239 -2.55 -5.91 -36.14
CA TRP A 239 -1.23 -5.41 -36.50
C TRP A 239 -1.03 -3.97 -36.01
N TYR A 240 0.15 -3.73 -35.45
CA TYR A 240 0.63 -2.45 -34.94
C TYR A 240 2.00 -2.14 -35.55
N TYR A 241 2.37 -0.86 -35.60
CA TYR A 241 3.71 -0.45 -36.06
C TYR A 241 4.46 0.26 -34.94
N LEU A 242 5.65 -0.25 -34.60
CA LEU A 242 6.58 0.39 -33.68
C LEU A 242 7.64 1.14 -34.50
N LYS A 243 7.77 2.44 -34.25
CA LYS A 243 8.74 3.31 -34.94
C LYS A 243 10.18 2.89 -34.63
N SER A 244 11.16 3.48 -35.31
CA SER A 244 12.59 3.19 -35.07
C SER A 244 13.06 3.46 -33.64
N SER A 245 12.36 4.33 -32.91
CA SER A 245 12.53 4.61 -31.48
C SER A 245 11.85 3.59 -30.55
N GLY A 246 11.17 2.57 -31.07
CA GLY A 246 10.33 1.63 -30.33
C GLY A 246 8.92 2.13 -29.99
N ALA A 247 8.67 3.44 -30.10
CA ALA A 247 7.38 4.04 -29.81
C ALA A 247 6.32 3.65 -30.87
N MET A 248 5.14 3.22 -30.42
CA MET A 248 4.01 2.87 -31.27
C MET A 248 3.55 4.06 -32.11
N ALA A 249 3.20 3.78 -33.37
CA ALA A 249 2.59 4.74 -34.27
C ALA A 249 1.08 4.85 -34.02
N THR A 250 0.51 6.06 -34.14
CA THR A 250 -0.93 6.31 -33.95
C THR A 250 -1.40 7.45 -34.86
N ASN A 251 -2.51 7.25 -35.55
CA ASN A 251 -3.15 8.23 -36.46
C ASN A 251 -2.20 8.74 -37.57
N GLU A 252 -1.29 7.88 -38.04
CA GLU A 252 -0.23 8.25 -38.98
C GLU A 252 -0.05 7.20 -40.09
N TRP A 253 0.50 7.63 -41.22
CA TRP A 253 0.96 6.72 -42.28
C TRP A 253 2.37 6.25 -41.95
N VAL A 254 2.58 4.94 -41.98
CA VAL A 254 3.81 4.26 -41.56
C VAL A 254 4.47 3.55 -42.74
N ASP A 255 5.70 3.07 -42.52
CA ASP A 255 6.43 2.18 -43.44
C ASP A 255 6.49 2.72 -44.88
N GLY A 256 7.18 3.85 -45.04
CA GLY A 256 7.28 4.59 -46.32
C GLY A 256 6.01 5.34 -46.73
N GLY A 257 4.97 5.36 -45.88
CA GLY A 257 3.68 5.99 -46.18
C GLY A 257 2.68 5.06 -46.88
N VAL A 258 2.99 3.76 -46.96
CA VAL A 258 2.21 2.74 -47.70
C VAL A 258 1.00 2.25 -46.91
N TYR A 259 1.10 2.24 -45.58
CA TYR A 259 0.08 1.69 -44.68
C TYR A 259 -0.32 2.75 -43.63
N TYR A 260 -1.54 2.65 -43.10
CA TYR A 260 -2.06 3.59 -42.12
C TYR A 260 -2.46 2.88 -40.83
N VAL A 261 -2.12 3.48 -39.68
CA VAL A 261 -2.59 3.06 -38.35
C VAL A 261 -3.55 4.10 -37.77
N ASP A 262 -4.62 3.65 -37.11
CA ASP A 262 -5.63 4.51 -36.50
C ASP A 262 -5.16 5.17 -35.19
N ALA A 263 -6.05 5.90 -34.52
CA ALA A 263 -5.75 6.56 -33.24
C ALA A 263 -5.39 5.58 -32.10
N ASN A 264 -5.72 4.30 -32.22
CA ASN A 264 -5.35 3.23 -31.29
C ASN A 264 -4.06 2.50 -31.70
N GLY A 265 -3.45 2.89 -32.83
CA GLY A 265 -2.26 2.24 -33.42
C GLY A 265 -2.58 1.00 -34.26
N ILE A 266 -3.86 0.75 -34.55
CA ILE A 266 -4.34 -0.42 -35.28
C ILE A 266 -4.21 -0.18 -36.79
N TYR A 267 -3.50 -1.07 -37.48
CA TYR A 267 -3.43 -1.09 -38.94
C TYR A 267 -4.82 -1.24 -39.57
N ILE A 268 -5.12 -0.41 -40.57
CA ILE A 268 -6.36 -0.45 -41.35
C ILE A 268 -6.07 -1.02 -42.75
N PRO A 269 -6.40 -2.30 -43.03
CA PRO A 269 -6.18 -2.91 -44.33
C PRO A 269 -6.97 -2.22 -45.45
N GLY A 270 -6.35 -2.08 -46.62
CA GLY A 270 -7.03 -1.57 -47.81
C GLY A 270 -7.31 -0.06 -47.83
N LYS A 271 -6.90 0.69 -46.79
CA LYS A 271 -6.96 2.17 -46.82
C LYS A 271 -5.93 2.70 -47.82
N THR A 272 -6.38 3.04 -49.02
CA THR A 272 -5.54 3.61 -50.09
C THR A 272 -5.48 5.14 -50.00
N GLN A 273 -4.39 5.70 -50.53
CA GLN A 273 -4.37 7.11 -50.94
C GLN A 273 -5.17 7.19 -52.25
N THR A 274 -6.45 7.56 -52.17
CA THR A 274 -7.31 7.69 -53.35
C THR A 274 -6.85 8.84 -54.27
N THR A 275 -7.27 8.84 -55.53
CA THR A 275 -7.20 10.01 -56.41
C THR A 275 -8.54 10.77 -56.42
N GLY A 276 -8.51 12.06 -56.75
CA GLY A 276 -9.68 12.92 -56.69
C GLY A 276 -10.77 12.55 -57.72
N SER A 277 -12.04 12.67 -57.35
CA SER A 277 -13.19 12.20 -58.14
C SER A 277 -14.47 12.99 -57.91
N TRP A 278 -15.21 13.25 -58.98
CA TRP A 278 -16.55 13.85 -58.92
C TRP A 278 -17.58 12.86 -58.37
N GLN A 279 -18.49 13.37 -57.54
CA GLN A 279 -19.55 12.66 -56.86
C GLN A 279 -20.89 13.38 -57.10
N LYS A 280 -22.01 12.66 -57.06
CA LYS A 280 -23.35 13.26 -57.19
C LYS A 280 -24.34 12.59 -56.25
N ASP A 281 -25.19 13.40 -55.62
CA ASP A 281 -26.33 12.96 -54.83
C ASP A 281 -27.61 13.74 -55.23
N ASN A 282 -28.62 13.75 -54.35
CA ASN A 282 -29.90 14.44 -54.57
C ASN A 282 -29.83 15.96 -54.37
N THR A 283 -28.77 16.47 -53.73
CA THR A 283 -28.54 17.89 -53.44
C THR A 283 -27.67 18.55 -54.51
N GLY A 284 -26.66 17.84 -55.03
CA GLY A 284 -25.85 18.37 -56.12
C GLY A 284 -24.69 17.48 -56.58
N TRP A 285 -23.78 18.08 -57.36
CA TRP A 285 -22.45 17.54 -57.61
C TRP A 285 -21.49 18.07 -56.55
N TRP A 286 -20.52 17.25 -56.14
CA TRP A 286 -19.39 17.66 -55.29
C TRP A 286 -18.12 16.92 -55.72
N TYR A 287 -16.95 17.38 -55.27
CA TYR A 287 -15.66 16.77 -55.64
C TYR A 287 -14.94 16.22 -54.41
N ARG A 288 -14.67 14.91 -54.40
CA ARG A 288 -13.88 14.28 -53.34
C ARG A 288 -12.41 14.32 -53.75
N ASN A 289 -11.58 15.00 -52.96
CA ASN A 289 -10.14 15.05 -53.14
C ASN A 289 -9.46 13.69 -52.87
N SER A 290 -8.19 13.59 -53.26
CA SER A 290 -7.36 12.39 -53.10
C SER A 290 -7.23 11.91 -51.65
N ASP A 291 -6.99 12.85 -50.74
CA ASP A 291 -6.91 12.64 -49.28
C ASP A 291 -8.26 12.29 -48.62
N GLY A 292 -9.37 12.45 -49.36
CA GLY A 292 -10.74 12.26 -48.87
C GLY A 292 -11.42 13.52 -48.33
N SER A 293 -10.76 14.68 -48.38
CA SER A 293 -11.41 15.98 -48.20
C SER A 293 -12.31 16.34 -49.38
N TYR A 294 -12.99 17.48 -49.32
CA TYR A 294 -13.73 18.06 -50.43
C TYR A 294 -13.71 19.59 -50.31
N PRO A 295 -13.80 20.35 -51.42
CA PRO A 295 -13.77 21.82 -51.38
C PRO A 295 -15.09 22.37 -50.84
N THR A 296 -15.00 23.34 -49.93
CA THR A 296 -16.14 24.09 -49.37
C THR A 296 -15.82 25.59 -49.37
N ASP A 297 -16.80 26.42 -49.74
CA ASP A 297 -16.73 27.89 -49.78
C ASP A 297 -15.52 28.45 -50.55
N LYS A 298 -15.20 27.83 -51.71
CA LYS A 298 -14.02 28.23 -52.49
C LYS A 298 -14.08 27.85 -53.97
N TRP A 299 -13.19 28.51 -54.73
CA TRP A 299 -12.76 28.10 -56.06
C TRP A 299 -11.79 26.91 -55.99
N GLU A 300 -11.91 25.96 -56.91
CA GLU A 300 -10.98 24.83 -57.11
C GLU A 300 -10.71 24.62 -58.61
N GLU A 301 -9.46 24.34 -58.97
CA GLU A 301 -9.08 24.01 -60.36
C GLU A 301 -9.01 22.48 -60.55
N ILE A 302 -9.95 21.94 -61.31
CA ILE A 302 -10.09 20.49 -61.55
C ILE A 302 -9.93 20.24 -63.04
N ASN A 303 -8.92 19.45 -63.42
CA ASN A 303 -8.58 19.15 -64.82
C ASN A 303 -8.42 20.41 -65.71
N SER A 304 -7.73 21.43 -65.19
CA SER A 304 -7.53 22.74 -65.84
C SER A 304 -8.81 23.51 -66.19
N LYS A 305 -9.86 23.32 -65.38
CA LYS A 305 -11.07 24.14 -65.39
C LYS A 305 -11.40 24.59 -63.97
N TRP A 306 -11.91 25.81 -63.84
CA TRP A 306 -12.30 26.38 -62.55
C TRP A 306 -13.77 26.11 -62.25
N TYR A 307 -14.02 25.68 -61.01
CA TYR A 307 -15.33 25.42 -60.43
C TYR A 307 -15.44 26.16 -59.09
N HIS A 308 -16.64 26.55 -58.68
CA HIS A 308 -16.90 27.08 -57.33
C HIS A 308 -17.76 26.11 -56.54
N PHE A 309 -17.47 25.99 -55.24
CA PHE A 309 -18.19 25.14 -54.31
C PHE A 309 -18.68 25.96 -53.13
N ASN A 310 -19.96 25.84 -52.79
CA ASN A 310 -20.58 26.57 -51.67
C ASN A 310 -20.11 26.06 -50.30
N THR A 311 -20.58 26.70 -49.23
CA THR A 311 -20.26 26.36 -47.83
C THR A 311 -20.57 24.92 -47.43
N SER A 312 -21.51 24.26 -48.11
CA SER A 312 -21.85 22.84 -47.89
C SER A 312 -21.04 21.87 -48.75
N GLY A 313 -20.18 22.37 -49.65
CA GLY A 313 -19.30 21.59 -50.51
C GLY A 313 -19.89 21.18 -51.86
N TYR A 314 -21.03 21.75 -52.24
CA TYR A 314 -21.67 21.47 -53.53
C TYR A 314 -21.26 22.47 -54.60
N MET A 315 -21.00 21.95 -55.81
CA MET A 315 -20.63 22.70 -57.00
C MET A 315 -21.80 23.59 -57.46
N GLU A 316 -21.51 24.87 -57.71
CA GLU A 316 -22.50 25.84 -58.14
C GLU A 316 -22.59 25.95 -59.67
N THR A 317 -23.68 26.55 -60.18
CA THR A 317 -23.94 26.80 -61.61
C THR A 317 -24.63 28.15 -61.78
N GLY A 318 -24.55 28.75 -62.98
CA GLY A 318 -25.14 30.06 -63.27
C GLY A 318 -24.40 31.24 -62.64
N TRP A 319 -25.13 32.29 -62.25
CA TRP A 319 -24.56 33.51 -61.66
C TRP A 319 -24.25 33.35 -60.17
N ILE A 320 -22.99 33.57 -59.78
CA ILE A 320 -22.54 33.55 -58.38
C ILE A 320 -21.76 34.83 -58.02
N THR A 321 -21.60 35.07 -56.72
CA THR A 321 -20.81 36.18 -56.16
C THR A 321 -19.71 35.65 -55.25
N THR A 322 -18.48 36.16 -55.41
CA THR A 322 -17.42 35.98 -54.40
C THR A 322 -16.80 37.34 -54.11
N GLY A 323 -17.01 37.85 -52.90
CA GLY A 323 -16.82 39.28 -52.61
C GLY A 323 -17.72 40.17 -53.47
N ASP A 324 -17.21 41.34 -53.88
CA ASP A 324 -17.93 42.30 -54.72
C ASP A 324 -18.00 41.91 -56.23
N LEU A 325 -17.48 40.74 -56.60
CA LEU A 325 -17.31 40.30 -57.99
C LEU A 325 -18.33 39.22 -58.40
N TRP A 326 -18.90 39.41 -59.60
CA TRP A 326 -19.88 38.51 -60.23
C TRP A 326 -19.22 37.59 -61.26
N TYR A 327 -19.54 36.31 -61.18
CA TYR A 327 -19.01 35.25 -62.04
C TYR A 327 -20.15 34.44 -62.65
N HIS A 328 -19.93 33.84 -63.83
CA HIS A 328 -20.90 32.96 -64.47
C HIS A 328 -20.32 31.57 -64.75
N LEU A 329 -20.97 30.56 -64.18
CA LEU A 329 -20.67 29.14 -64.35
C LEU A 329 -21.67 28.50 -65.34
N ALA A 330 -21.21 27.55 -66.14
CA ALA A 330 -22.08 26.76 -67.00
C ALA A 330 -23.00 25.82 -66.19
N GLU A 331 -23.95 25.15 -66.85
CA GLU A 331 -24.71 24.03 -66.26
C GLU A 331 -23.79 22.85 -65.87
N SER A 332 -22.60 22.76 -66.47
CA SER A 332 -21.52 21.83 -66.09
C SER A 332 -20.67 22.32 -64.91
N GLY A 333 -20.98 23.48 -64.31
CA GLY A 333 -20.21 24.13 -63.24
C GLY A 333 -18.92 24.83 -63.69
N GLU A 334 -18.55 24.69 -64.96
CA GLU A 334 -17.31 25.28 -65.50
C GLU A 334 -17.40 26.81 -65.58
N LEU A 335 -16.34 27.51 -65.14
CA LEU A 335 -16.25 28.96 -65.22
C LEU A 335 -16.26 29.46 -66.68
N THR A 336 -17.33 30.17 -67.06
CA THR A 336 -17.51 30.76 -68.40
C THR A 336 -17.20 32.25 -68.47
N CYS A 337 -17.36 32.98 -67.36
CA CYS A 337 -17.11 34.43 -67.30
C CYS A 337 -16.55 34.87 -65.94
N GLY A 338 -15.48 35.67 -65.97
CA GLY A 338 -14.63 36.00 -64.82
C GLY A 338 -13.35 35.16 -64.76
N TYR A 339 -12.49 35.47 -63.78
CA TYR A 339 -11.29 34.69 -63.39
C TYR A 339 -11.07 34.88 -61.88
N PRO A 340 -10.71 33.84 -61.10
CA PRO A 340 -10.50 33.99 -59.65
C PRO A 340 -9.42 35.02 -59.29
N ASN A 341 -8.42 35.19 -60.17
CA ASN A 341 -7.27 36.09 -59.98
C ASN A 341 -7.40 37.46 -60.68
N GLY A 342 -8.63 37.95 -60.89
CA GLY A 342 -8.89 39.36 -61.21
C GLY A 342 -8.77 39.79 -62.68
N GLY A 343 -9.88 39.68 -63.43
CA GLY A 343 -10.02 40.29 -64.76
C GLY A 343 -11.47 40.69 -65.04
N GLU A 344 -11.70 41.96 -65.41
CA GLU A 344 -13.05 42.56 -65.53
C GLU A 344 -13.81 42.11 -66.79
N THR A 345 -15.04 41.59 -66.64
CA THR A 345 -15.99 41.36 -67.76
C THR A 345 -17.47 41.60 -67.42
N VAL A 346 -17.78 42.37 -66.36
CA VAL A 346 -19.15 42.76 -66.00
C VAL A 346 -19.21 44.27 -65.80
N LYS A 347 -20.18 44.94 -66.42
CA LYS A 347 -20.33 46.41 -66.35
C LYS A 347 -21.64 46.79 -65.67
N LEU A 348 -21.57 47.70 -64.69
CA LEU A 348 -22.74 48.37 -64.11
C LEU A 348 -23.41 49.24 -65.19
N THR A 349 -24.69 48.99 -65.46
CA THR A 349 -25.47 49.67 -66.50
C THR A 349 -26.59 50.58 -65.94
N LYS A 350 -27.04 50.37 -64.69
CA LYS A 350 -28.07 51.20 -64.05
C LYS A 350 -27.97 51.22 -62.52
N THR A 351 -28.49 52.27 -61.89
CA THR A 351 -28.61 52.38 -60.42
C THR A 351 -29.85 53.19 -60.03
N VAL A 352 -30.55 52.74 -58.98
CA VAL A 352 -31.70 53.39 -58.34
C VAL A 352 -31.46 53.31 -56.83
N ASN A 353 -31.35 54.46 -56.16
CA ASN A 353 -30.91 54.53 -54.76
C ASN A 353 -32.02 54.12 -53.77
N ALA A 354 -31.62 53.44 -52.69
CA ALA A 354 -32.50 53.02 -51.60
C ALA A 354 -32.73 54.12 -50.55
N THR A 355 -33.87 54.06 -49.85
CA THR A 355 -34.24 54.99 -48.74
C THR A 355 -34.11 54.30 -47.38
N CYS A 356 -34.40 54.99 -46.27
CA CYS A 356 -34.41 54.37 -44.93
C CYS A 356 -35.45 53.25 -44.77
N THR A 357 -36.48 53.18 -45.63
CA THR A 357 -37.63 52.26 -45.49
C THR A 357 -37.98 51.48 -46.76
N THR A 358 -37.49 51.89 -47.93
CA THR A 358 -37.70 51.22 -49.22
C THR A 358 -36.40 50.92 -49.94
N ASP A 359 -36.36 49.74 -50.56
CA ASP A 359 -35.19 49.22 -51.28
C ASP A 359 -35.03 49.91 -52.65
N GLY A 360 -33.78 49.99 -53.12
CA GLY A 360 -33.38 50.38 -54.47
C GLY A 360 -32.83 49.18 -55.25
N TYR A 361 -32.10 49.42 -56.35
CA TYR A 361 -31.36 48.36 -57.06
C TYR A 361 -30.27 48.89 -58.01
N GLN A 362 -29.34 48.01 -58.37
CA GLN A 362 -28.35 48.19 -59.42
C GLN A 362 -28.52 47.10 -60.49
N GLU A 363 -28.19 47.42 -61.73
CA GLU A 363 -28.32 46.53 -62.89
C GLU A 363 -26.94 46.37 -63.54
N TYR A 364 -26.52 45.12 -63.74
CA TYR A 364 -25.21 44.74 -64.24
C TYR A 364 -25.37 43.89 -65.51
N THR A 365 -24.45 44.05 -66.46
CA THR A 365 -24.52 43.35 -67.75
C THR A 365 -23.19 42.68 -68.08
N CYS A 366 -23.24 41.43 -68.50
CA CYS A 366 -22.08 40.66 -68.95
C CYS A 366 -21.63 41.10 -70.34
N SER A 367 -20.38 41.55 -70.50
CA SER A 367 -19.88 42.00 -71.79
C SER A 367 -19.57 40.87 -72.79
N LYS A 368 -19.63 39.60 -72.36
CA LYS A 368 -19.39 38.41 -73.21
C LYS A 368 -20.66 37.68 -73.66
N CYS A 369 -21.65 37.48 -72.78
CA CYS A 369 -22.89 36.77 -73.13
C CYS A 369 -24.13 37.66 -73.23
N GLY A 370 -24.05 38.95 -72.84
CA GLY A 370 -25.17 39.89 -72.91
C GLY A 370 -26.19 39.78 -71.78
N GLU A 371 -26.16 38.71 -70.99
CA GLU A 371 -27.06 38.51 -69.85
C GLU A 371 -26.97 39.63 -68.80
N THR A 372 -28.12 39.92 -68.18
CA THR A 372 -28.27 41.02 -67.22
C THR A 372 -28.73 40.52 -65.85
N HIS A 373 -28.06 40.96 -64.78
CA HIS A 373 -28.43 40.66 -63.40
C HIS A 373 -28.82 41.95 -62.64
N ARG A 374 -29.84 41.87 -61.76
CA ARG A 374 -30.24 42.99 -60.89
C ARG A 374 -29.98 42.67 -59.43
N VAL A 375 -29.13 43.48 -58.81
CA VAL A 375 -28.83 43.43 -57.38
C VAL A 375 -29.74 44.44 -56.68
N MET A 376 -30.66 43.98 -55.83
CA MET A 376 -31.44 44.88 -54.98
C MET A 376 -30.50 45.57 -53.98
N LEU A 377 -30.61 46.90 -53.86
CA LEU A 377 -29.96 47.67 -52.79
C LEU A 377 -30.94 47.70 -51.61
N PRO A 378 -30.68 47.02 -50.49
CA PRO A 378 -31.59 47.06 -49.35
C PRO A 378 -31.78 48.50 -48.85
N LYS A 379 -32.96 48.80 -48.31
CA LYS A 379 -33.24 50.03 -47.58
C LYS A 379 -32.10 50.34 -46.62
N THR A 380 -31.59 51.57 -46.68
CA THR A 380 -30.32 52.01 -46.07
C THR A 380 -30.31 52.00 -44.53
N GLY A 381 -31.36 51.47 -43.90
CA GLY A 381 -31.49 51.34 -42.47
C GLY A 381 -31.46 52.70 -41.78
N HIS A 382 -30.87 52.72 -40.59
CA HIS A 382 -30.75 53.92 -39.77
C HIS A 382 -29.28 54.13 -39.39
N ASN A 383 -28.67 55.16 -39.97
CA ASN A 383 -27.29 55.57 -39.69
C ASN A 383 -27.22 56.25 -38.31
N TYR A 384 -27.21 55.43 -37.26
CA TYR A 384 -27.20 55.81 -35.86
C TYR A 384 -25.81 56.31 -35.41
N GLN A 385 -25.71 57.60 -35.10
CA GLN A 385 -24.50 58.29 -34.63
C GLN A 385 -24.64 58.65 -33.15
N VAL A 386 -23.56 58.58 -32.36
CA VAL A 386 -23.61 58.94 -30.93
C VAL A 386 -23.95 60.42 -30.76
N SER A 387 -25.06 60.71 -30.08
CA SER A 387 -25.56 62.07 -29.82
C SER A 387 -25.40 62.51 -28.36
N LYS A 388 -25.28 61.56 -27.44
CA LYS A 388 -24.91 61.80 -26.03
C LYS A 388 -24.10 60.62 -25.50
N LYS A 389 -23.07 60.91 -24.70
CA LYS A 389 -22.39 59.94 -23.84
C LYS A 389 -22.71 60.23 -22.37
N VAL A 390 -22.73 59.19 -21.56
CA VAL A 390 -22.79 59.25 -20.10
C VAL A 390 -21.74 58.26 -19.60
N ASP A 391 -20.67 58.74 -19.00
CA ASP A 391 -19.60 57.87 -18.47
C ASP A 391 -20.08 57.10 -17.22
N ALA A 392 -19.47 55.94 -16.96
CA ALA A 392 -19.85 55.12 -15.81
C ALA A 392 -19.47 55.77 -14.47
N THR A 393 -20.28 55.57 -13.44
CA THR A 393 -20.00 56.00 -12.06
C THR A 393 -19.63 54.78 -11.20
N CYS A 394 -19.35 54.98 -9.91
CA CYS A 394 -19.08 53.85 -8.99
C CYS A 394 -20.29 52.90 -8.88
N THR A 395 -21.52 53.43 -9.00
CA THR A 395 -22.78 52.72 -8.72
C THR A 395 -23.65 52.45 -9.95
N ALA A 396 -23.50 53.22 -11.04
CA ALA A 396 -24.32 53.12 -12.25
C ALA A 396 -23.49 52.97 -13.53
N ASP A 397 -24.02 52.20 -14.48
CA ASP A 397 -23.41 51.94 -15.77
C ASP A 397 -23.39 53.18 -16.68
N GLY A 398 -22.33 53.30 -17.48
CA GLY A 398 -22.18 54.32 -18.52
C GLY A 398 -22.78 53.88 -19.85
N TYR A 399 -23.39 54.81 -20.58
CA TYR A 399 -24.12 54.52 -21.81
C TYR A 399 -24.02 55.62 -22.87
N ASP A 400 -24.02 55.19 -24.13
CA ASP A 400 -24.10 56.02 -25.31
C ASP A 400 -25.54 56.03 -25.84
N VAL A 401 -26.09 57.21 -26.10
CA VAL A 401 -27.33 57.41 -26.84
C VAL A 401 -26.96 57.67 -28.31
N TYR A 402 -27.55 56.89 -29.21
CA TYR A 402 -27.35 56.99 -30.64
C TYR A 402 -28.60 57.57 -31.32
N THR A 403 -28.42 58.55 -32.20
CA THR A 403 -29.46 59.20 -32.99
C THR A 403 -29.19 59.01 -34.48
N CYS A 404 -30.19 58.60 -35.25
CA CYS A 404 -30.05 58.38 -36.68
C CYS A 404 -29.89 59.71 -37.42
N SER A 405 -28.78 59.89 -38.15
CA SER A 405 -28.55 61.08 -38.98
C SER A 405 -29.65 61.29 -40.01
N ASN A 406 -30.19 60.20 -40.56
CA ASN A 406 -31.08 60.20 -41.73
C ASN A 406 -32.58 60.26 -41.34
N CYS A 407 -33.01 59.64 -40.24
CA CYS A 407 -34.42 59.58 -39.83
C CYS A 407 -34.73 60.20 -38.44
N LYS A 408 -33.71 60.63 -37.69
CA LYS A 408 -33.80 61.22 -36.34
C LYS A 408 -34.36 60.33 -35.21
N GLY A 409 -34.70 59.07 -35.47
CA GLY A 409 -34.96 58.08 -34.42
C GLY A 409 -33.76 57.88 -33.48
N THR A 410 -33.96 57.31 -32.29
CA THR A 410 -32.93 57.16 -31.25
C THR A 410 -32.98 55.81 -30.53
N TYR A 411 -31.83 55.29 -30.11
CA TYR A 411 -31.75 54.20 -29.12
C TYR A 411 -30.55 54.38 -28.18
N THR A 412 -30.56 53.67 -27.05
CA THR A 412 -29.52 53.75 -26.01
C THR A 412 -28.78 52.41 -25.90
N LYS A 413 -27.47 52.44 -25.69
CA LYS A 413 -26.64 51.25 -25.49
C LYS A 413 -25.64 51.49 -24.35
N THR A 414 -25.62 50.59 -23.38
CA THR A 414 -24.59 50.55 -22.34
C THR A 414 -23.20 50.36 -22.96
N THR A 415 -22.26 51.23 -22.61
CA THR A 415 -20.89 51.27 -23.17
C THR A 415 -19.80 51.07 -22.11
N GLN A 416 -20.11 51.27 -20.83
CA GLN A 416 -19.22 50.98 -19.71
C GLN A 416 -20.04 50.37 -18.55
N GLN A 417 -19.54 49.31 -17.93
CA GLN A 417 -20.09 48.82 -16.66
C GLN A 417 -19.70 49.78 -15.52
N LYS A 418 -20.53 49.86 -14.47
CA LYS A 418 -20.26 50.62 -13.25
C LYS A 418 -18.85 50.33 -12.71
N LEU A 419 -18.12 51.40 -12.39
CA LEU A 419 -16.66 51.35 -12.16
C LEU A 419 -16.27 50.70 -10.83
N GLY A 420 -17.23 50.49 -9.92
CA GLY A 420 -16.97 50.10 -8.54
C GLY A 420 -16.27 51.19 -7.72
N HIS A 421 -16.05 50.90 -6.43
CA HIS A 421 -15.43 51.83 -5.50
C HIS A 421 -13.92 51.57 -5.38
N ASP A 422 -13.12 52.60 -5.65
CA ASP A 422 -11.66 52.58 -5.65
C ASP A 422 -11.12 53.05 -4.30
N PHE A 423 -11.09 52.13 -3.33
CA PHE A 423 -10.64 52.38 -1.95
C PHE A 423 -9.11 52.50 -1.78
N SER A 424 -8.41 53.06 -2.76
CA SER A 424 -6.94 53.25 -2.71
C SER A 424 -6.50 54.35 -1.73
N LYS A 425 -7.39 55.24 -1.30
CA LYS A 425 -7.11 56.35 -0.37
C LYS A 425 -7.43 55.97 1.07
N LYS A 426 -6.44 55.51 1.85
CA LYS A 426 -6.55 55.38 3.31
C LYS A 426 -6.71 56.79 3.93
N ILE A 427 -7.71 56.97 4.80
CA ILE A 427 -8.06 58.26 5.43
C ILE A 427 -8.00 58.27 6.96
N ASP A 428 -8.18 57.12 7.61
CA ASP A 428 -8.04 56.97 9.07
C ASP A 428 -7.42 55.60 9.42
N HIS A 429 -6.82 55.51 10.59
CA HIS A 429 -6.07 54.36 11.06
C HIS A 429 -6.10 54.28 12.59
N LYS A 430 -6.46 53.11 13.12
CA LYS A 430 -6.35 52.79 14.54
C LYS A 430 -5.60 51.48 14.69
N ASP A 431 -4.49 51.52 15.44
CA ASP A 431 -3.70 50.33 15.76
C ASP A 431 -4.53 49.24 16.45
N SER A 432 -4.20 47.99 16.16
CA SER A 432 -4.68 46.83 16.91
C SER A 432 -3.97 46.68 18.24
N THR A 433 -4.65 46.09 19.22
CA THR A 433 -4.02 45.50 20.41
C THR A 433 -4.12 43.97 20.33
N CYS A 434 -3.64 43.26 21.34
CA CYS A 434 -3.80 41.82 21.47
C CYS A 434 -5.19 41.38 22.00
N THR A 435 -6.11 42.32 22.23
CA THR A 435 -7.48 42.06 22.73
C THR A 435 -8.58 42.84 21.99
N VAL A 436 -8.25 43.95 21.32
CA VAL A 436 -9.19 44.79 20.56
C VAL A 436 -8.62 45.00 19.17
N LYS A 437 -9.41 44.70 18.14
CA LYS A 437 -9.02 44.92 16.73
C LYS A 437 -8.91 46.42 16.44
N GLY A 438 -7.85 46.77 15.72
CA GLY A 438 -7.70 48.05 15.05
C GLY A 438 -8.50 48.09 13.74
N PHE A 439 -8.38 49.17 13.00
CA PHE A 439 -8.95 49.28 11.66
C PHE A 439 -8.19 50.26 10.78
N ASP A 440 -8.32 50.05 9.48
CA ASP A 440 -8.01 51.02 8.44
C ASP A 440 -9.32 51.48 7.80
N LEU A 441 -9.52 52.80 7.72
CA LEU A 441 -10.65 53.39 7.00
C LEU A 441 -10.14 53.92 5.66
N TYR A 442 -10.74 53.46 4.57
CA TYR A 442 -10.44 53.89 3.21
C TYR A 442 -11.62 54.68 2.66
N GLN A 443 -11.36 55.77 1.96
CA GLN A 443 -12.35 56.49 1.16
C GLN A 443 -12.18 56.11 -0.31
N CYS A 444 -13.27 56.04 -1.06
CA CYS A 444 -13.19 55.88 -2.50
C CYS A 444 -12.51 57.11 -3.13
N SER A 445 -11.62 56.92 -4.09
CA SER A 445 -10.94 58.01 -4.81
C SER A 445 -11.88 58.76 -5.80
N ARG A 446 -13.11 58.29 -5.97
CA ARG A 446 -14.07 58.69 -7.02
C ARG A 446 -15.47 59.07 -6.51
N CYS A 447 -15.73 58.91 -5.22
CA CYS A 447 -16.98 59.30 -4.52
C CYS A 447 -16.74 59.29 -3.01
N ASP A 448 -17.66 59.85 -2.21
CA ASP A 448 -17.46 59.99 -0.77
C ASP A 448 -17.58 58.69 0.05
N GLU A 449 -17.95 57.58 -0.59
CA GLU A 449 -18.13 56.26 0.03
C GLU A 449 -16.90 55.80 0.82
N THR A 450 -17.11 55.10 1.94
CA THR A 450 -16.03 54.63 2.83
C THR A 450 -16.08 53.12 3.10
N LYS A 451 -14.90 52.52 3.24
CA LYS A 451 -14.72 51.12 3.60
C LYS A 451 -13.83 51.02 4.83
N LYS A 452 -14.41 50.57 5.94
CA LYS A 452 -13.67 50.16 7.14
C LYS A 452 -13.18 48.73 6.94
N THR A 453 -11.90 48.49 7.16
CA THR A 453 -11.27 47.16 7.16
C THR A 453 -10.68 46.91 8.53
N GLU A 454 -11.12 45.87 9.23
CA GLU A 454 -10.53 45.52 10.52
C GLU A 454 -9.08 45.03 10.35
N LEU A 455 -8.21 45.44 11.26
CA LEU A 455 -6.86 44.90 11.37
C LEU A 455 -6.88 43.64 12.25
N ALA A 456 -6.05 42.66 11.92
CA ALA A 456 -5.79 41.52 12.80
C ALA A 456 -5.30 42.01 14.17
N LEU A 457 -5.63 41.28 15.24
CA LEU A 457 -5.09 41.56 16.58
C LEU A 457 -3.55 41.51 16.53
N VAL A 458 -2.87 42.40 17.26
CA VAL A 458 -1.42 42.32 17.39
C VAL A 458 -1.08 41.05 18.18
N ASP A 459 -0.18 40.24 17.62
CA ASP A 459 0.30 39.03 18.27
C ASP A 459 0.81 39.33 19.68
N HIS A 460 0.51 38.43 20.61
CA HIS A 460 0.80 38.64 22.02
C HIS A 460 2.32 38.71 22.24
N ASN A 461 2.82 39.90 22.60
CA ASN A 461 4.23 40.12 22.95
C ASN A 461 4.55 39.51 24.32
N TYR A 462 4.67 38.18 24.34
CA TYR A 462 4.95 37.36 25.51
C TYR A 462 6.42 37.49 25.93
N GLN A 463 6.67 38.25 27.00
CA GLN A 463 7.99 38.44 27.59
C GLN A 463 8.24 37.45 28.73
N LEU A 464 9.48 36.97 28.87
CA LEU A 464 9.87 35.98 29.87
C LEU A 464 9.74 36.56 31.28
N SER A 465 8.77 36.06 32.06
CA SER A 465 8.45 36.58 33.40
C SER A 465 8.95 35.69 34.54
N LYS A 466 9.18 34.39 34.28
CA LYS A 466 9.66 33.44 35.29
C LYS A 466 10.43 32.28 34.64
N THR A 467 11.29 31.64 35.41
CA THR A 467 11.94 30.37 34.99
C THR A 467 12.06 29.43 36.19
N VAL A 468 11.32 28.33 36.13
CA VAL A 468 11.49 27.18 37.02
C VAL A 468 12.45 26.21 36.33
N LYS A 469 13.65 26.06 36.89
CA LYS A 469 14.70 25.21 36.32
C LYS A 469 14.25 23.74 36.31
N ALA A 470 14.49 23.05 35.21
CA ALA A 470 14.28 21.61 35.12
C ALA A 470 15.23 20.86 36.07
N THR A 471 14.79 19.68 36.51
CA THR A 471 15.59 18.75 37.32
C THR A 471 15.83 17.46 36.54
N CYS A 472 16.53 16.49 37.10
CA CYS A 472 16.72 15.18 36.47
C CYS A 472 15.46 14.29 36.52
N THR A 473 14.54 14.52 37.46
CA THR A 473 13.32 13.71 37.67
C THR A 473 12.03 14.39 37.22
N ALA A 474 11.95 15.72 37.34
CA ALA A 474 10.81 16.54 36.94
C ALA A 474 11.22 17.64 35.94
N ASP A 475 10.37 17.83 34.93
CA ASP A 475 10.51 18.89 33.93
C ASP A 475 10.36 20.29 34.58
N GLY A 476 11.05 21.28 34.02
CA GLY A 476 10.91 22.69 34.39
C GLY A 476 9.99 23.44 33.43
N TYR A 477 9.90 24.76 33.60
CA TYR A 477 9.21 25.62 32.63
C TYR A 477 9.74 27.06 32.67
N LYS A 478 9.61 27.74 31.53
CA LYS A 478 9.65 29.20 31.46
C LYS A 478 8.22 29.72 31.34
N GLU A 479 7.88 30.71 32.16
CA GLU A 479 6.59 31.40 32.08
C GLU A 479 6.79 32.68 31.29
N TYR A 480 5.97 32.93 30.28
CA TYR A 480 5.98 34.17 29.52
C TYR A 480 4.63 34.87 29.66
N SER A 481 4.64 36.17 29.92
CA SER A 481 3.42 36.99 30.07
C SER A 481 3.38 38.10 29.01
N CYS A 482 2.22 38.29 28.39
CA CYS A 482 2.02 39.34 27.39
C CYS A 482 2.00 40.72 28.06
N SER A 483 2.92 41.59 27.65
CA SER A 483 3.09 42.94 28.24
C SER A 483 1.89 43.88 28.06
N MET A 484 0.91 43.51 27.22
CA MET A 484 -0.27 44.33 26.90
C MET A 484 -1.60 43.77 27.46
N CYS A 485 -1.65 42.52 27.94
CA CYS A 485 -2.91 41.93 28.43
C CYS A 485 -2.77 40.97 29.62
N ASN A 486 -1.56 40.80 30.19
CA ASN A 486 -1.26 39.95 31.35
C ASN A 486 -1.62 38.45 31.23
N LYS A 487 -2.18 37.99 30.10
CA LYS A 487 -2.25 36.56 29.77
C LYS A 487 -0.83 35.97 29.76
N SER A 488 -0.71 34.71 30.19
CA SER A 488 0.57 34.01 30.24
C SER A 488 0.46 32.56 29.78
N TYR A 489 1.58 31.99 29.34
CA TYR A 489 1.72 30.56 29.03
C TYR A 489 3.07 30.04 29.53
N GLN A 490 3.19 28.71 29.62
CA GLN A 490 4.40 28.04 30.10
C GLN A 490 5.05 27.21 28.97
N GLU A 491 6.28 27.56 28.59
CA GLU A 491 7.15 26.75 27.73
C GLU A 491 7.83 25.67 28.59
N LYS A 492 7.60 24.40 28.27
CA LYS A 492 8.13 23.26 29.04
C LYS A 492 9.64 23.09 28.80
N LEU A 493 10.43 23.16 29.87
CA LEU A 493 11.86 22.80 29.84
C LEU A 493 12.01 21.30 30.16
N PRO A 494 12.43 20.45 29.21
CA PRO A 494 12.55 19.02 29.47
C PRO A 494 13.58 18.72 30.57
N LYS A 495 13.31 17.67 31.37
CA LYS A 495 14.18 17.19 32.44
C LYS A 495 15.64 17.01 31.98
N THR A 496 16.58 17.42 32.82
CA THR A 496 18.00 17.66 32.46
C THR A 496 18.83 16.40 32.16
N GLY A 497 18.21 15.22 32.14
CA GLY A 497 18.92 13.95 32.25
C GLY A 497 19.58 13.76 33.62
N HIS A 498 20.08 12.55 33.85
CA HIS A 498 20.76 12.16 35.09
C HIS A 498 22.27 12.38 34.93
N ASN A 499 22.89 13.18 35.81
CA ASN A 499 24.34 13.35 35.85
C ASN A 499 24.99 12.16 36.58
N TYR A 500 25.09 11.04 35.87
CA TYR A 500 25.67 9.79 36.35
C TYR A 500 27.19 9.88 36.48
N GLN A 501 27.69 9.70 37.70
CA GLN A 501 29.11 9.69 38.06
C GLN A 501 29.47 8.34 38.67
N VAL A 502 30.69 7.85 38.46
CA VAL A 502 31.15 6.59 39.08
C VAL A 502 31.17 6.76 40.60
N SER A 503 30.31 6.02 41.30
CA SER A 503 30.14 6.07 42.75
C SER A 503 30.79 4.90 43.47
N LYS A 504 30.98 3.78 42.77
CA LYS A 504 31.75 2.61 43.22
C LYS A 504 32.39 1.94 42.01
N LYS A 505 33.65 1.54 42.13
CA LYS A 505 34.32 0.61 41.21
C LYS A 505 34.57 -0.71 41.93
N VAL A 506 34.43 -1.82 41.21
CA VAL A 506 34.80 -3.17 41.63
C VAL A 506 35.58 -3.78 40.47
N ASP A 507 36.88 -4.03 40.66
CA ASP A 507 37.72 -4.59 39.60
C ASP A 507 37.43 -6.09 39.38
N ALA A 508 37.77 -6.60 38.20
CA ALA A 508 37.45 -7.98 37.83
C ALA A 508 38.29 -9.00 38.63
N THR A 509 37.69 -10.14 38.94
CA THR A 509 38.37 -11.29 39.57
C THR A 509 38.52 -12.43 38.56
N CYS A 510 39.18 -13.53 38.95
CA CYS A 510 39.31 -14.71 38.10
C CYS A 510 37.96 -15.33 37.71
N THR A 511 36.95 -15.21 38.58
CA THR A 511 35.66 -15.91 38.49
C THR A 511 34.45 -14.98 38.34
N SER A 512 34.62 -13.66 38.41
CA SER A 512 33.52 -12.68 38.32
C SER A 512 33.96 -11.38 37.67
N ASP A 513 33.07 -10.80 36.86
CA ASP A 513 33.37 -9.60 36.07
C ASP A 513 33.48 -8.34 36.93
N GLY A 514 34.37 -7.44 36.53
CA GLY A 514 34.54 -6.12 37.13
C GLY A 514 33.50 -5.13 36.63
N TYR A 515 32.96 -4.32 37.53
CA TYR A 515 31.89 -3.37 37.24
C TYR A 515 32.06 -2.02 37.94
N GLU A 516 31.53 -0.99 37.32
CA GLU A 516 31.37 0.35 37.89
C GLU A 516 29.88 0.61 38.13
N VAL A 517 29.56 1.06 39.34
CA VAL A 517 28.24 1.59 39.69
C VAL A 517 28.27 3.09 39.43
N TYR A 518 27.36 3.55 38.58
CA TYR A 518 27.17 4.94 38.21
C TYR A 518 25.96 5.47 38.97
N ALA A 519 26.14 6.44 39.86
CA ALA A 519 25.05 7.08 40.59
C ALA A 519 24.87 8.55 40.15
N CYS A 520 23.63 8.98 40.01
CA CYS A 520 23.29 10.34 39.66
C CYS A 520 23.62 11.27 40.84
N ALA A 521 24.56 12.20 40.62
CA ALA A 521 24.98 13.16 41.65
C ALA A 521 23.78 13.94 42.25
N ASN A 522 22.75 14.18 41.43
CA ASN A 522 21.62 15.05 41.73
C ASN A 522 20.40 14.34 42.36
N CYS A 523 20.18 13.04 42.12
CA CYS A 523 19.00 12.31 42.63
C CYS A 523 19.26 10.93 43.25
N LYS A 524 20.51 10.49 43.36
CA LYS A 524 20.92 9.20 43.97
C LYS A 524 20.43 7.92 43.28
N ASP A 525 19.62 8.02 42.23
CA ASP A 525 19.37 6.93 41.28
C ASP A 525 20.69 6.36 40.74
N SER A 526 20.77 5.07 40.43
CA SER A 526 22.03 4.40 40.09
C SER A 526 21.86 3.13 39.25
N TYR A 527 22.78 2.91 38.32
CA TYR A 527 22.87 1.67 37.54
C TYR A 527 24.30 1.09 37.59
N THR A 528 24.41 -0.22 37.35
CA THR A 528 25.70 -0.94 37.28
C THR A 528 26.06 -1.22 35.84
N LYS A 529 27.34 -1.02 35.48
CA LYS A 529 27.89 -1.34 34.16
C LYS A 529 29.11 -2.25 34.33
N THR A 530 29.11 -3.41 33.71
CA THR A 530 30.31 -4.25 33.57
C THR A 530 31.36 -3.50 32.75
N THR A 531 32.58 -3.40 33.28
CA THR A 531 33.70 -2.65 32.69
C THR A 531 34.87 -3.51 32.26
N GLN A 532 34.99 -4.72 32.81
CA GLN A 532 36.02 -5.68 32.44
C GLN A 532 35.49 -7.09 32.72
N GLU A 533 35.56 -7.98 31.73
CA GLU A 533 35.21 -9.39 31.92
C GLU A 533 36.19 -10.07 32.90
N LYS A 534 35.73 -11.14 33.57
CA LYS A 534 36.52 -11.94 34.52
C LYS A 534 37.90 -12.29 33.95
N LEU A 535 38.94 -12.11 34.77
CA LEU A 535 40.34 -12.09 34.33
C LEU A 535 40.89 -13.45 33.89
N GLY A 536 40.13 -14.52 34.04
CA GLY A 536 40.66 -15.88 33.97
C GLY A 536 41.60 -16.20 35.14
N HIS A 537 42.15 -17.41 35.12
CA HIS A 537 43.06 -17.92 36.16
C HIS A 537 44.49 -17.95 35.60
N ASP A 538 45.46 -17.62 36.44
CA ASP A 538 46.87 -17.46 36.09
C ASP A 538 47.68 -18.47 36.93
N TYR A 539 47.78 -19.68 36.41
CA TYR A 539 48.21 -20.88 37.13
C TYR A 539 49.73 -21.06 37.12
N GLU A 540 50.35 -21.09 38.29
CA GLU A 540 51.76 -21.48 38.47
C GLU A 540 51.87 -22.89 39.08
N LEU A 541 52.95 -23.60 38.76
CA LEU A 541 53.24 -24.94 39.27
C LEU A 541 53.75 -24.87 40.71
N ILE A 542 52.95 -25.34 41.68
CA ILE A 542 53.29 -25.25 43.11
C ILE A 542 53.85 -26.55 43.69
N ASN A 543 53.51 -27.71 43.13
CA ASN A 543 53.90 -29.02 43.64
C ASN A 543 54.05 -30.05 42.53
N VAL A 544 54.96 -31.02 42.72
CA VAL A 544 55.28 -32.07 41.75
C VAL A 544 55.45 -33.40 42.48
N VAL A 545 54.51 -34.32 42.27
CA VAL A 545 54.64 -35.71 42.70
C VAL A 545 55.13 -36.51 41.50
N ILE A 546 56.42 -36.82 41.47
CA ILE A 546 57.04 -37.58 40.37
C ILE A 546 56.51 -39.02 40.32
N ALA A 547 56.15 -39.46 39.11
CA ALA A 547 55.55 -40.77 38.88
C ALA A 547 56.50 -41.93 39.18
N THR A 548 55.94 -43.06 39.60
CA THR A 548 56.69 -44.33 39.77
C THR A 548 56.53 -45.18 38.51
N CYS A 549 56.95 -46.46 38.52
CA CYS A 549 56.65 -47.38 37.42
C CYS A 549 55.38 -48.23 37.65
N THR A 550 54.66 -48.02 38.75
CA THR A 550 53.43 -48.75 39.10
C THR A 550 52.24 -47.83 39.28
N GLU A 551 52.46 -46.66 39.87
CA GLU A 551 51.48 -45.60 40.11
C GLU A 551 51.90 -44.29 39.42
N ASP A 552 50.92 -43.59 38.85
CA ASP A 552 51.09 -42.30 38.19
C ASP A 552 51.41 -41.18 39.20
N GLY A 553 52.12 -40.16 38.74
CA GLY A 553 52.40 -38.92 39.48
C GLY A 553 51.45 -37.81 39.07
N TYR A 554 51.73 -36.58 39.51
CA TYR A 554 51.04 -35.38 39.02
C TYR A 554 51.85 -34.09 39.21
N TYR A 555 51.61 -33.15 38.31
CA TYR A 555 51.85 -31.72 38.51
C TYR A 555 50.62 -31.10 39.18
N GLU A 556 50.83 -30.20 40.14
CA GLU A 556 49.76 -29.49 40.86
C GLU A 556 49.96 -28.00 40.73
N TYR A 557 49.00 -27.34 40.08
CA TYR A 557 49.04 -25.94 39.70
C TYR A 557 48.04 -25.14 40.54
N GLN A 558 48.42 -23.93 40.96
CA GLN A 558 47.57 -23.02 41.72
C GLN A 558 47.58 -21.62 41.09
N CYS A 559 46.40 -21.01 41.02
CA CYS A 559 46.23 -19.67 40.47
C CYS A 559 46.82 -18.65 41.44
N THR A 560 47.88 -17.95 41.03
CA THR A 560 48.58 -16.95 41.85
C THR A 560 47.68 -15.80 42.31
N ARG A 561 46.58 -15.56 41.58
CA ARG A 561 45.65 -14.44 41.77
C ARG A 561 44.44 -14.78 42.65
N CYS A 562 44.06 -16.04 42.81
CA CYS A 562 42.87 -16.43 43.58
C CYS A 562 43.00 -17.69 44.46
N GLY A 563 44.12 -18.43 44.39
CA GLY A 563 44.36 -19.63 45.20
C GLY A 563 43.61 -20.89 44.76
N ASP A 564 42.79 -20.83 43.71
CA ASP A 564 42.14 -22.00 43.11
C ASP A 564 43.19 -22.94 42.47
N SER A 565 42.95 -24.26 42.43
CA SER A 565 44.00 -25.24 42.12
C SER A 565 43.51 -26.50 41.38
N TYR A 566 44.32 -27.00 40.45
CA TYR A 566 44.05 -28.24 39.72
C TYR A 566 45.31 -29.12 39.55
N LYS A 567 45.13 -30.38 39.11
CA LYS A 567 46.22 -31.35 38.95
C LYS A 567 46.23 -31.95 37.55
N GLU A 568 47.43 -32.12 36.99
CA GLU A 568 47.67 -32.80 35.71
C GLU A 568 48.49 -34.08 35.95
N THR A 569 47.96 -35.23 35.54
CA THR A 569 48.57 -36.53 35.81
C THR A 569 49.85 -36.75 35.01
N ILE A 570 50.95 -37.08 35.69
CA ILE A 570 52.20 -37.55 35.08
C ILE A 570 52.12 -39.06 34.95
N ALA A 571 52.02 -39.57 33.72
CA ALA A 571 51.97 -41.01 33.48
C ALA A 571 53.22 -41.73 34.05
N LYS A 572 53.01 -42.93 34.60
CA LYS A 572 54.04 -43.80 35.18
C LYS A 572 55.23 -44.03 34.26
N VAL A 573 56.42 -43.99 34.85
CA VAL A 573 57.72 -44.04 34.17
C VAL A 573 58.01 -45.46 33.68
N GLU A 574 58.49 -45.58 32.44
CA GLU A 574 58.77 -46.86 31.79
C GLU A 574 59.82 -47.72 32.52
N HIS A 575 59.67 -49.04 32.36
CA HIS A 575 60.45 -50.08 33.03
C HIS A 575 61.89 -50.19 32.47
N ASN A 576 62.88 -50.30 33.37
CA ASN A 576 64.30 -50.45 33.01
C ASN A 576 64.70 -51.93 32.90
N TYR A 577 64.53 -52.45 31.69
CA TYR A 577 64.74 -53.86 31.33
C TYR A 577 66.20 -54.19 30.97
N LYS A 578 66.72 -55.33 31.47
CA LYS A 578 68.00 -55.94 31.06
C LYS A 578 67.80 -57.34 30.49
N LEU A 579 68.68 -57.75 29.57
CA LEU A 579 68.62 -59.08 28.95
C LEU A 579 68.75 -60.18 30.00
N SER A 580 67.86 -61.16 29.94
CA SER A 580 67.69 -62.27 30.89
C SER A 580 67.90 -63.64 30.22
N ASN A 581 67.41 -63.82 28.98
CA ASN A 581 67.48 -65.09 28.26
C ASN A 581 67.46 -64.88 26.71
N THR A 582 67.88 -65.89 25.93
CA THR A 582 67.93 -65.86 24.46
C THR A 582 67.56 -67.23 23.87
N VAL A 583 66.75 -67.22 22.81
CA VAL A 583 66.38 -68.41 22.00
C VAL A 583 66.53 -68.06 20.51
N ASP A 584 67.27 -68.86 19.75
CA ASP A 584 67.56 -68.59 18.33
C ASP A 584 66.38 -68.88 17.39
N ALA A 585 66.38 -68.25 16.21
CA ALA A 585 65.30 -68.32 15.23
C ALA A 585 65.45 -69.47 14.22
N THR A 586 64.33 -70.00 13.75
CA THR A 586 64.28 -71.14 12.80
C THR A 586 63.86 -70.68 11.39
N CYS A 587 63.52 -71.62 10.50
CA CYS A 587 62.93 -71.30 9.20
C CYS A 587 61.47 -70.81 9.32
N THR A 588 60.69 -71.40 10.22
CA THR A 588 59.22 -71.27 10.29
C THR A 588 58.73 -70.49 11.50
N GLU A 589 59.45 -70.55 12.62
CA GLU A 589 59.17 -69.87 13.88
C GLU A 589 60.30 -68.91 14.26
N ASP A 590 59.89 -67.76 14.81
CA ASP A 590 60.78 -66.70 15.27
C ASP A 590 61.43 -67.06 16.63
N GLY A 591 62.69 -66.71 16.81
CA GLY A 591 63.38 -66.76 18.11
C GLY A 591 63.04 -65.54 18.97
N TYR A 592 63.69 -65.37 20.13
CA TYR A 592 63.56 -64.14 20.91
C TYR A 592 64.70 -63.91 21.92
N TYR A 593 64.94 -62.64 22.20
CA TYR A 593 65.66 -62.15 23.36
C TYR A 593 64.65 -61.75 24.45
N GLU A 594 64.80 -62.24 25.68
CA GLU A 594 63.90 -61.96 26.80
C GLU A 594 64.57 -61.01 27.79
N TYR A 595 63.88 -59.93 28.18
CA TYR A 595 64.41 -58.88 29.04
C TYR A 595 63.52 -58.68 30.28
N GLN A 596 64.12 -58.47 31.45
CA GLN A 596 63.44 -58.29 32.74
C GLN A 596 63.77 -56.94 33.41
N CYS A 597 62.75 -56.33 34.01
CA CYS A 597 62.83 -55.02 34.64
C CYS A 597 63.53 -55.11 36.00
N THR A 598 64.68 -54.46 36.09
CA THR A 598 65.57 -54.47 37.27
C THR A 598 65.00 -53.78 38.52
N LYS A 599 63.80 -53.18 38.44
CA LYS A 599 63.13 -52.52 39.58
C LYS A 599 61.80 -53.16 40.02
N CYS A 600 61.09 -53.87 39.15
CA CYS A 600 59.76 -54.44 39.46
C CYS A 600 59.60 -55.93 39.09
N GLY A 601 60.57 -56.55 38.42
CA GLY A 601 60.53 -57.97 38.04
C GLY A 601 59.74 -58.29 36.76
N ASP A 602 58.96 -57.34 36.23
CA ASP A 602 58.18 -57.49 35.01
C ASP A 602 59.06 -57.82 33.78
N SER A 603 58.50 -58.47 32.74
CA SER A 603 59.29 -59.07 31.66
C SER A 603 58.66 -58.96 30.27
N TYR A 604 59.49 -58.78 29.22
CA TYR A 604 59.02 -58.84 27.83
C TYR A 604 60.01 -59.52 26.89
N LYS A 605 59.50 -60.03 25.76
CA LYS A 605 60.26 -60.77 24.73
C LYS A 605 60.37 -59.95 23.45
N LYS A 606 61.59 -59.73 22.98
CA LYS A 606 61.92 -59.09 21.71
C LYS A 606 62.26 -60.14 20.67
N VAL A 607 61.36 -60.31 19.72
CA VAL A 607 61.34 -61.39 18.74
C VAL A 607 62.48 -61.27 17.70
N ILE A 608 63.20 -62.36 17.46
CA ILE A 608 64.20 -62.55 16.40
C ILE A 608 63.49 -63.20 15.21
N LYS A 609 63.23 -62.44 14.15
CA LYS A 609 62.46 -62.96 13.01
C LYS A 609 63.14 -64.14 12.33
N LYS A 610 62.31 -65.11 11.94
CA LYS A 610 62.69 -66.35 11.25
C LYS A 610 63.51 -66.12 9.99
N LEU A 611 64.41 -67.07 9.74
CA LEU A 611 65.48 -67.00 8.73
C LEU A 611 65.01 -67.11 7.28
N GLY A 612 63.71 -67.33 7.05
CA GLY A 612 63.11 -67.44 5.73
C GLY A 612 63.33 -68.80 5.05
N HIS A 613 62.90 -68.86 3.79
CA HIS A 613 62.80 -70.09 3.00
C HIS A 613 63.63 -69.97 1.71
N ASN A 614 64.28 -71.08 1.31
CA ASN A 614 65.19 -71.15 0.17
C ASN A 614 64.63 -72.15 -0.85
N TYR A 615 63.92 -71.65 -1.86
CA TYR A 615 63.10 -72.47 -2.75
C TYR A 615 63.78 -72.81 -4.08
N GLU A 616 63.60 -74.05 -4.54
CA GLU A 616 64.08 -74.57 -5.83
C GLU A 616 62.92 -75.17 -6.64
N LEU A 617 63.01 -75.16 -7.97
CA LEU A 617 61.91 -75.55 -8.87
C LEU A 617 61.59 -77.06 -8.79
N SER A 618 60.33 -77.40 -8.49
CA SER A 618 59.89 -78.78 -8.24
C SER A 618 58.74 -79.28 -9.12
N LYS A 619 57.91 -78.41 -9.74
CA LYS A 619 56.81 -78.84 -10.64
C LYS A 619 56.43 -77.81 -11.71
N THR A 620 55.64 -78.21 -12.70
CA THR A 620 55.02 -77.35 -13.73
C THR A 620 53.63 -77.89 -14.10
N ALA A 621 52.67 -77.02 -14.42
CA ALA A 621 51.34 -77.34 -14.94
C ALA A 621 50.78 -76.19 -15.81
N ASP A 622 50.00 -76.52 -16.84
CA ASP A 622 49.53 -75.57 -17.86
C ASP A 622 48.19 -74.87 -17.52
N ALA A 623 47.84 -73.81 -18.25
CA ALA A 623 46.68 -72.96 -17.97
C ALA A 623 45.34 -73.50 -18.51
N THR A 624 44.22 -73.15 -17.84
CA THR A 624 42.85 -73.48 -18.24
C THR A 624 42.01 -72.21 -18.44
N CYS A 625 40.70 -72.31 -18.68
CA CYS A 625 39.82 -71.13 -18.85
C CYS A 625 39.67 -70.33 -17.55
N THR A 626 39.53 -71.04 -16.42
CA THR A 626 39.27 -70.49 -15.08
C THR A 626 40.53 -70.33 -14.23
N GLU A 627 41.54 -71.19 -14.43
CA GLU A 627 42.76 -71.27 -13.61
C GLU A 627 44.04 -70.99 -14.42
N ASN A 628 45.04 -70.42 -13.76
CA ASN A 628 46.33 -70.07 -14.37
C ASN A 628 47.29 -71.29 -14.38
N GLY A 629 48.17 -71.35 -15.39
CA GLY A 629 49.30 -72.29 -15.42
C GLY A 629 50.41 -71.82 -14.46
N TYR A 630 51.13 -72.75 -13.85
CA TYR A 630 52.10 -72.44 -12.79
C TYR A 630 53.33 -73.36 -12.76
N LYS A 631 54.40 -72.82 -12.17
CA LYS A 631 55.59 -73.54 -11.72
C LYS A 631 55.66 -73.55 -10.21
N GLU A 632 55.85 -74.71 -9.62
CA GLU A 632 55.90 -74.92 -8.18
C GLU A 632 57.36 -74.99 -7.73
N PHE A 633 57.70 -74.31 -6.63
CA PHE A 633 59.03 -74.24 -6.06
C PHE A 633 58.97 -74.66 -4.58
N THR A 634 59.89 -75.49 -4.12
CA THR A 634 59.88 -76.11 -2.78
C THR A 634 61.15 -75.77 -2.00
N CYS A 635 61.02 -75.49 -0.70
CA CYS A 635 62.07 -75.02 0.18
C CYS A 635 63.00 -76.16 0.60
N THR A 636 64.28 -76.08 0.26
CA THR A 636 65.29 -77.11 0.57
C THR A 636 65.65 -77.23 2.06
N ARG A 637 65.04 -76.43 2.95
CA ARG A 637 65.28 -76.44 4.40
C ARG A 637 64.09 -76.81 5.27
N CYS A 638 62.86 -76.79 4.74
CA CYS A 638 61.65 -77.07 5.54
C CYS A 638 60.45 -77.58 4.74
N SER A 639 60.62 -78.03 3.50
CA SER A 639 59.60 -78.65 2.64
C SER A 639 58.38 -77.80 2.25
N ASP A 640 58.27 -76.58 2.76
CA ASP A 640 57.27 -75.57 2.35
C ASP A 640 57.35 -75.29 0.84
N SER A 641 56.25 -74.98 0.16
CA SER A 641 56.24 -74.73 -1.29
C SER A 641 55.28 -73.62 -1.73
N TYR A 642 55.64 -72.94 -2.82
CA TYR A 642 54.78 -71.93 -3.44
C TYR A 642 54.68 -72.12 -4.96
N LYS A 643 53.56 -71.65 -5.52
CA LYS A 643 53.22 -71.77 -6.95
C LYS A 643 53.29 -70.40 -7.60
N ASN A 644 54.15 -70.26 -8.59
CA ASN A 644 54.37 -69.04 -9.34
C ASN A 644 53.72 -69.18 -10.72
N VAL A 645 52.79 -68.29 -11.07
CA VAL A 645 52.02 -68.35 -12.32
C VAL A 645 52.94 -68.08 -13.52
N THR A 646 52.97 -69.00 -14.48
CA THR A 646 53.69 -68.81 -15.75
C THR A 646 52.78 -68.23 -16.82
N ASP A 647 51.54 -68.74 -16.89
CA ASP A 647 50.62 -68.48 -17.99
C ASP A 647 49.25 -68.10 -17.43
N LYS A 648 48.76 -66.91 -17.82
CA LYS A 648 47.44 -66.44 -17.39
C LYS A 648 46.35 -67.37 -17.91
N LYS A 649 45.30 -67.54 -17.10
CA LYS A 649 44.07 -68.25 -17.47
C LYS A 649 43.57 -67.76 -18.83
N LEU A 650 43.18 -68.70 -19.68
CA LEU A 650 42.91 -68.50 -21.10
C LEU A 650 41.66 -67.65 -21.39
N GLY A 651 40.88 -67.35 -20.37
CA GLY A 651 39.63 -66.60 -20.46
C GLY A 651 38.49 -67.43 -21.04
N HIS A 652 37.30 -66.84 -21.01
CA HIS A 652 36.08 -67.43 -21.53
C HIS A 652 35.83 -66.89 -22.94
N ASP A 653 35.50 -67.78 -23.86
CA ASP A 653 35.36 -67.50 -25.29
C ASP A 653 33.88 -67.52 -25.65
N PHE A 654 33.19 -66.44 -25.30
CA PHE A 654 31.74 -66.25 -25.46
C PHE A 654 31.32 -65.95 -26.92
N SER A 655 32.09 -66.41 -27.90
CA SER A 655 31.82 -66.20 -29.34
C SER A 655 30.54 -66.87 -29.87
N LYS A 656 29.90 -67.75 -29.07
CA LYS A 656 28.66 -68.46 -29.44
C LYS A 656 27.45 -67.87 -28.72
N LYS A 657 26.63 -67.08 -29.42
CA LYS A 657 25.27 -66.71 -28.98
C LYS A 657 24.38 -67.95 -28.93
N VAL A 658 23.55 -68.09 -27.88
CA VAL A 658 22.70 -69.27 -27.63
C VAL A 658 21.24 -68.94 -27.26
N ASP A 659 20.94 -67.72 -26.82
CA ASP A 659 19.56 -67.24 -26.61
C ASP A 659 19.45 -65.74 -26.93
N HIS A 660 18.23 -65.25 -27.15
CA HIS A 660 17.93 -63.86 -27.53
C HIS A 660 16.49 -63.48 -27.19
N LYS A 661 16.32 -62.30 -26.58
CA LYS A 661 15.04 -61.64 -26.37
C LYS A 661 15.13 -60.17 -26.78
N ASP A 662 14.22 -59.70 -27.61
CA ASP A 662 14.11 -58.28 -27.97
C ASP A 662 13.67 -57.40 -26.79
N SER A 663 14.11 -56.14 -26.77
CA SER A 663 13.61 -55.13 -25.83
C SER A 663 12.18 -54.71 -26.17
N THR A 664 11.43 -54.33 -25.13
CA THR A 664 10.20 -53.54 -25.25
C THR A 664 10.41 -52.18 -24.59
N CYS A 665 9.35 -51.37 -24.46
CA CYS A 665 9.40 -50.12 -23.72
C CYS A 665 9.16 -50.29 -22.20
N ILE A 666 8.89 -51.51 -21.72
CA ILE A 666 8.61 -51.82 -20.29
C ILE A 666 9.44 -52.99 -19.74
N GLU A 667 10.03 -53.83 -20.59
CA GLU A 667 10.91 -54.95 -20.23
C GLU A 667 12.16 -54.96 -21.12
N LYS A 668 13.34 -55.10 -20.51
CA LYS A 668 14.64 -55.13 -21.21
C LYS A 668 14.84 -56.44 -21.97
N GLY A 669 15.37 -56.33 -23.18
CA GLY A 669 15.84 -57.47 -23.98
C GLY A 669 17.20 -57.97 -23.50
N TYR A 670 17.67 -59.07 -24.07
CA TYR A 670 19.02 -59.58 -23.82
C TYR A 670 19.52 -60.53 -24.91
N ASP A 671 20.84 -60.70 -24.94
CA ASP A 671 21.53 -61.81 -25.57
C ASP A 671 22.15 -62.71 -24.50
N LEU A 672 22.12 -64.03 -24.72
CA LEU A 672 22.84 -64.99 -23.90
C LEU A 672 23.93 -65.63 -24.75
N TYR A 673 25.18 -65.52 -24.31
CA TYR A 673 26.34 -66.13 -24.95
C TYR A 673 26.84 -67.31 -24.10
N GLN A 674 27.43 -68.31 -24.75
CA GLN A 674 27.99 -69.50 -24.10
C GLN A 674 29.46 -69.65 -24.48
N CYS A 675 30.31 -69.86 -23.48
CA CYS A 675 31.74 -70.07 -23.67
C CYS A 675 31.99 -71.36 -24.45
N THR A 676 32.64 -71.26 -25.60
CA THR A 676 32.95 -72.40 -26.49
C THR A 676 33.91 -73.42 -25.87
N ARG A 677 34.59 -73.05 -24.77
CA ARG A 677 35.66 -73.84 -24.12
C ARG A 677 35.27 -74.46 -22.78
N CYS A 678 34.27 -73.91 -22.07
CA CYS A 678 33.81 -74.42 -20.76
C CYS A 678 32.28 -74.48 -20.57
N ASN A 679 31.47 -74.14 -21.58
CA ASN A 679 29.98 -74.15 -21.56
C ASN A 679 29.29 -73.23 -20.53
N GLU A 680 30.04 -72.44 -19.77
CA GLU A 680 29.55 -71.34 -18.93
C GLU A 680 28.82 -70.29 -19.78
N LYS A 681 27.94 -69.47 -19.17
CA LYS A 681 27.06 -68.54 -19.89
C LYS A 681 27.11 -67.11 -19.35
N GLU A 682 27.02 -66.13 -20.25
CA GLU A 682 27.04 -64.70 -19.96
C GLU A 682 25.82 -64.03 -20.60
N LYS A 683 25.08 -63.19 -19.84
CA LYS A 683 23.87 -62.49 -20.29
C LYS A 683 24.18 -61.00 -20.46
N HIS A 684 23.98 -60.46 -21.66
CA HIS A 684 24.13 -59.04 -21.98
C HIS A 684 22.74 -58.45 -22.24
N GLU A 685 22.30 -57.49 -21.41
CA GLU A 685 20.97 -56.89 -21.52
C GLU A 685 20.99 -55.63 -22.42
N PHE A 686 19.89 -55.43 -23.15
CA PHE A 686 19.64 -54.26 -23.98
C PHE A 686 18.76 -53.26 -23.24
N ASP A 687 18.97 -51.97 -23.47
CA ASP A 687 18.09 -50.95 -22.91
C ASP A 687 16.66 -50.98 -23.50
N LEU A 688 15.73 -50.37 -22.77
CA LEU A 688 14.33 -50.27 -23.16
C LEU A 688 14.19 -49.47 -24.47
N ILE A 689 13.31 -49.92 -25.36
CA ILE A 689 12.96 -49.14 -26.55
C ILE A 689 12.20 -47.88 -26.09
N PRO A 690 12.61 -46.67 -26.51
CA PRO A 690 11.90 -45.44 -26.16
C PRO A 690 10.41 -45.51 -26.55
N HIS A 691 9.55 -45.00 -25.67
CA HIS A 691 8.10 -45.04 -25.86
C HIS A 691 7.66 -44.27 -27.11
N ASN A 692 7.11 -44.98 -28.11
CA ASN A 692 6.53 -44.38 -29.30
C ASN A 692 5.06 -43.97 -29.04
N TYR A 693 4.86 -42.75 -28.57
CA TYR A 693 3.54 -42.16 -28.30
C TYR A 693 2.93 -41.54 -29.56
N GLU A 694 1.71 -41.94 -29.91
CA GLU A 694 0.92 -41.36 -31.00
C GLU A 694 -0.30 -40.61 -30.45
N LEU A 695 -0.72 -39.55 -31.14
CA LEU A 695 -1.88 -38.74 -30.73
C LEU A 695 -3.17 -39.53 -30.92
N THR A 696 -3.74 -40.00 -29.82
CA THR A 696 -4.95 -40.85 -29.84
C THR A 696 -6.26 -40.09 -29.68
N LYS A 697 -6.26 -38.90 -29.07
CA LYS A 697 -7.48 -38.11 -28.86
C LYS A 697 -7.16 -36.63 -28.61
N THR A 698 -8.07 -35.77 -29.04
CA THR A 698 -8.06 -34.33 -28.79
C THR A 698 -9.35 -33.93 -28.10
N VAL A 699 -9.26 -33.20 -27.00
CA VAL A 699 -10.37 -32.49 -26.36
C VAL A 699 -10.10 -31.00 -26.50
N ASN A 700 -10.94 -30.31 -27.26
CA ASN A 700 -10.74 -28.88 -27.54
C ASN A 700 -10.93 -28.04 -26.27
N ALA A 701 -10.11 -27.00 -26.13
CA ALA A 701 -10.24 -26.03 -25.05
C ALA A 701 -11.55 -25.23 -25.17
N THR A 702 -12.06 -24.79 -24.02
CA THR A 702 -13.24 -23.89 -23.91
C THR A 702 -12.81 -22.53 -23.36
N CYS A 703 -13.75 -21.60 -23.17
CA CYS A 703 -13.44 -20.31 -22.55
C CYS A 703 -12.98 -20.44 -21.08
N ILE A 704 -13.56 -21.39 -20.35
CA ILE A 704 -13.35 -21.57 -18.89
C ILE A 704 -12.41 -22.73 -18.52
N ALA A 705 -12.36 -23.79 -19.32
CA ALA A 705 -11.60 -25.02 -19.05
C ALA A 705 -10.57 -25.32 -20.15
N ASN A 706 -9.39 -25.78 -19.73
CA ASN A 706 -8.33 -26.26 -20.62
C ASN A 706 -8.82 -27.47 -21.43
N GLY A 707 -8.35 -27.55 -22.67
CA GLY A 707 -8.42 -28.78 -23.46
C GLY A 707 -7.20 -29.66 -23.22
N TYR A 708 -7.09 -30.78 -23.92
CA TYR A 708 -5.87 -31.59 -23.92
C TYR A 708 -5.71 -32.42 -25.19
N TYR A 709 -4.46 -32.71 -25.52
CA TYR A 709 -4.06 -33.79 -26.40
C TYR A 709 -3.70 -35.01 -25.54
N GLU A 710 -4.24 -36.18 -25.84
CA GLU A 710 -4.01 -37.45 -25.13
C GLU A 710 -3.26 -38.39 -26.07
N TYR A 711 -1.99 -38.66 -25.75
CA TYR A 711 -1.06 -39.47 -26.54
C TYR A 711 -0.87 -40.84 -25.89
N THR A 712 -1.02 -41.93 -26.65
CA THR A 712 -0.88 -43.30 -26.16
C THR A 712 0.30 -43.99 -26.83
N CYS A 713 1.10 -44.75 -26.06
CA CYS A 713 2.19 -45.54 -26.60
C CYS A 713 1.63 -46.69 -27.44
N THR A 714 2.09 -46.81 -28.70
CA THR A 714 1.64 -47.87 -29.61
C THR A 714 1.97 -49.27 -29.09
N MET A 715 3.00 -49.39 -28.25
CA MET A 715 3.52 -50.64 -27.70
C MET A 715 2.82 -51.03 -26.38
N CYS A 716 3.12 -50.35 -25.26
CA CYS A 716 2.62 -50.72 -23.92
C CYS A 716 1.22 -50.21 -23.55
N LYS A 717 0.62 -49.33 -24.36
CA LYS A 717 -0.68 -48.65 -24.11
C LYS A 717 -0.71 -47.69 -22.92
N ASP A 718 0.44 -47.37 -22.31
CA ASP A 718 0.55 -46.22 -21.43
C ASP A 718 0.20 -44.91 -22.16
N SER A 719 -0.31 -43.90 -21.45
CA SER A 719 -0.75 -42.65 -22.08
C SER A 719 -0.57 -41.43 -21.18
N TYR A 720 -0.17 -40.30 -21.80
CA TYR A 720 -0.01 -39.02 -21.12
C TYR A 720 -0.79 -37.91 -21.84
N LYS A 721 -0.98 -36.79 -21.13
CA LYS A 721 -1.75 -35.63 -21.60
C LYS A 721 -0.87 -34.38 -21.65
N THR A 722 -1.06 -33.58 -22.70
CA THR A 722 -0.56 -32.20 -22.73
C THR A 722 -1.74 -31.24 -22.80
N GLU A 723 -1.70 -30.19 -21.99
CA GLU A 723 -2.81 -29.22 -21.93
C GLU A 723 -2.86 -28.33 -23.18
N ILE A 724 -4.08 -28.04 -23.62
CA ILE A 724 -4.39 -26.93 -24.52
C ILE A 724 -4.94 -25.82 -23.62
N PRO A 725 -4.22 -24.69 -23.42
CA PRO A 725 -4.69 -23.62 -22.55
C PRO A 725 -6.11 -23.14 -22.92
N LYS A 726 -6.94 -22.87 -21.91
CA LYS A 726 -8.30 -22.34 -22.10
C LYS A 726 -8.28 -21.11 -23.00
N LEU A 727 -9.25 -21.02 -23.91
CA LEU A 727 -9.28 -20.06 -25.02
C LEU A 727 -9.46 -18.59 -24.59
N GLY A 728 -9.73 -18.36 -23.31
CA GLY A 728 -10.20 -17.08 -22.79
C GLY A 728 -11.61 -16.74 -23.28
N HIS A 729 -12.15 -15.64 -22.78
CA HIS A 729 -13.47 -15.13 -23.18
C HIS A 729 -13.28 -14.05 -24.24
N ASP A 730 -13.90 -14.23 -25.40
CA ASP A 730 -13.90 -13.29 -26.54
C ASP A 730 -15.09 -12.33 -26.40
N TYR A 731 -14.99 -11.52 -25.35
CA TYR A 731 -15.98 -10.54 -24.95
C TYR A 731 -16.07 -9.38 -25.94
N LYS A 732 -17.27 -9.12 -26.46
CA LYS A 732 -17.56 -7.93 -27.26
C LYS A 732 -18.67 -7.13 -26.60
N LEU A 733 -18.60 -5.80 -26.73
CA LEU A 733 -19.66 -4.92 -26.28
C LEU A 733 -20.95 -5.28 -27.01
N THR A 734 -21.96 -5.73 -26.26
CA THR A 734 -23.25 -6.17 -26.79
C THR A 734 -24.37 -5.19 -26.51
N LYS A 735 -24.23 -4.36 -25.47
CA LYS A 735 -25.22 -3.36 -25.07
C LYS A 735 -24.56 -2.28 -24.24
N THR A 736 -25.03 -1.05 -24.41
CA THR A 736 -24.72 0.09 -23.55
C THR A 736 -26.01 0.53 -22.87
N VAL A 737 -25.93 0.85 -21.58
CA VAL A 737 -26.95 1.60 -20.85
C VAL A 737 -26.26 2.85 -20.34
N ASP A 738 -26.66 4.01 -20.87
CA ASP A 738 -26.03 5.28 -20.50
C ASP A 738 -26.34 5.64 -19.04
N ALA A 739 -25.37 6.26 -18.37
CA ALA A 739 -25.53 6.65 -16.98
C ALA A 739 -26.50 7.84 -16.83
N THR A 740 -27.33 7.82 -15.79
CA THR A 740 -28.29 8.89 -15.50
C THR A 740 -27.73 9.84 -14.43
N CYS A 741 -28.53 10.75 -13.90
CA CYS A 741 -28.11 11.59 -12.77
C CYS A 741 -28.09 10.81 -11.42
N THR A 742 -28.89 9.74 -11.32
CA THR A 742 -29.20 9.03 -10.05
C THR A 742 -28.77 7.57 -10.05
N GLU A 743 -28.90 6.90 -11.19
CA GLU A 743 -28.53 5.50 -11.42
C GLU A 743 -27.28 5.42 -12.31
N ASP A 744 -26.35 4.55 -11.92
CA ASP A 744 -25.13 4.24 -12.66
C ASP A 744 -25.49 3.47 -13.95
N GLY A 745 -24.86 3.83 -15.07
CA GLY A 745 -24.99 3.12 -16.33
C GLY A 745 -24.11 1.88 -16.38
N TYR A 746 -24.10 1.17 -17.51
CA TYR A 746 -23.13 0.10 -17.74
C TYR A 746 -22.87 -0.23 -19.22
N TYR A 747 -21.66 -0.67 -19.49
CA TYR A 747 -21.28 -1.38 -20.71
C TYR A 747 -21.37 -2.89 -20.46
N GLU A 748 -22.23 -3.59 -21.19
CA GLU A 748 -22.43 -5.04 -21.08
C GLU A 748 -21.70 -5.77 -22.21
N TYR A 749 -20.73 -6.59 -21.82
CA TYR A 749 -19.85 -7.33 -22.73
C TYR A 749 -20.17 -8.82 -22.66
N THR A 750 -20.55 -9.41 -23.80
CA THR A 750 -20.86 -10.85 -23.91
C THR A 750 -19.78 -11.60 -24.69
N CYS A 751 -19.38 -12.76 -24.18
CA CYS A 751 -18.40 -13.63 -24.81
C CYS A 751 -19.02 -14.31 -26.04
N THR A 752 -18.54 -13.93 -27.22
CA THR A 752 -19.01 -14.44 -28.52
C THR A 752 -18.84 -15.95 -28.73
N ARG A 753 -18.10 -16.63 -27.83
CA ARG A 753 -17.81 -18.07 -27.87
C ARG A 753 -18.58 -18.92 -26.86
N CYS A 754 -19.16 -18.33 -25.81
CA CYS A 754 -19.89 -19.09 -24.77
C CYS A 754 -21.13 -18.41 -24.17
N GLY A 755 -21.47 -17.18 -24.56
CA GLY A 755 -22.66 -16.46 -24.06
C GLY A 755 -22.54 -15.91 -22.64
N ASP A 756 -21.47 -16.22 -21.93
CA ASP A 756 -21.11 -15.63 -20.64
C ASP A 756 -20.91 -14.11 -20.77
N SER A 757 -21.33 -13.32 -19.78
CA SER A 757 -21.35 -11.85 -19.87
C SER A 757 -21.00 -11.16 -18.56
N TYR A 758 -20.42 -9.96 -18.66
CA TYR A 758 -20.13 -9.10 -17.52
C TYR A 758 -20.43 -7.64 -17.85
N GLN A 759 -20.66 -6.85 -16.81
CA GLN A 759 -20.98 -5.42 -16.92
C GLN A 759 -19.85 -4.59 -16.30
N ILE A 760 -19.42 -3.55 -17.01
CA ILE A 760 -18.54 -2.50 -16.48
C ILE A 760 -19.44 -1.29 -16.16
N PRO A 761 -19.53 -0.84 -14.90
CA PRO A 761 -20.38 0.30 -14.54
C PRO A 761 -19.84 1.61 -15.13
N ILE A 762 -20.76 2.51 -15.45
CA ILE A 762 -20.51 3.89 -15.84
C ILE A 762 -21.06 4.75 -14.70
N GLU A 763 -20.18 5.44 -13.96
CA GLU A 763 -20.62 6.24 -12.81
C GLU A 763 -21.67 7.29 -13.22
N LYS A 764 -22.73 7.41 -12.41
CA LYS A 764 -23.81 8.39 -12.58
C LYS A 764 -23.27 9.80 -12.73
N LEU A 765 -23.85 10.53 -13.67
CA LEU A 765 -23.36 11.82 -14.18
C LEU A 765 -23.41 12.98 -13.16
N GLY A 766 -24.09 12.76 -12.02
CA GLY A 766 -24.41 13.79 -11.05
C GLY A 766 -25.43 14.81 -11.56
N HIS A 767 -25.98 15.60 -10.64
CA HIS A 767 -26.93 16.66 -10.98
C HIS A 767 -26.21 17.98 -11.31
N ASP A 768 -26.49 18.52 -12.49
CA ASP A 768 -25.91 19.75 -13.02
C ASP A 768 -26.87 20.92 -12.80
N PHE A 769 -26.80 21.50 -11.60
CA PHE A 769 -27.66 22.59 -11.15
C PHE A 769 -27.22 23.98 -11.67
N SER A 770 -26.68 24.06 -12.89
CA SER A 770 -26.25 25.32 -13.51
C SER A 770 -27.41 26.22 -13.94
N LYS A 771 -28.63 25.69 -14.09
CA LYS A 771 -29.84 26.42 -14.49
C LYS A 771 -30.65 26.87 -13.27
N LYS A 772 -30.48 28.12 -12.85
CA LYS A 772 -31.40 28.79 -11.91
C LYS A 772 -32.78 28.93 -12.58
N THR A 773 -33.85 28.53 -11.88
CA THR A 773 -35.22 28.45 -12.39
C THR A 773 -36.24 29.22 -11.57
N ASP A 774 -35.96 29.46 -10.29
CA ASP A 774 -36.80 30.29 -9.41
C ASP A 774 -35.90 31.07 -8.44
N HIS A 775 -36.43 32.18 -7.92
CA HIS A 775 -35.73 33.09 -7.04
C HIS A 775 -36.71 33.82 -6.11
N LYS A 776 -36.38 33.83 -4.82
CA LYS A 776 -37.07 34.63 -3.83
C LYS A 776 -36.02 35.35 -2.99
N ASP A 777 -36.06 36.68 -2.96
CA ASP A 777 -35.19 37.47 -2.11
C ASP A 777 -35.32 37.12 -0.63
N SER A 778 -34.24 37.30 0.13
CA SER A 778 -34.28 37.25 1.60
C SER A 778 -34.86 38.53 2.17
N THR A 779 -35.67 38.40 3.23
CA THR A 779 -36.12 39.53 4.03
C THR A 779 -35.19 39.73 5.23
N CYS A 780 -35.51 40.69 6.10
CA CYS A 780 -34.78 40.91 7.34
C CYS A 780 -34.89 39.76 8.37
N ILE A 781 -35.90 38.87 8.27
CA ILE A 781 -36.06 37.71 9.19
C ILE A 781 -36.40 36.37 8.52
N VAL A 782 -36.81 36.36 7.24
CA VAL A 782 -37.12 35.14 6.48
C VAL A 782 -36.09 34.98 5.37
N LYS A 783 -35.38 33.86 5.37
CA LYS A 783 -34.41 33.55 4.32
C LYS A 783 -35.07 33.44 2.95
N GLY A 784 -34.34 33.93 1.95
CA GLY A 784 -34.69 33.79 0.55
C GLY A 784 -34.28 32.42 0.02
N TYR A 785 -34.46 32.19 -1.27
CA TYR A 785 -33.84 31.04 -1.94
C TYR A 785 -33.55 31.28 -3.42
N ASP A 786 -32.55 30.57 -3.90
CA ASP A 786 -32.35 30.27 -5.31
C ASP A 786 -32.74 28.82 -5.58
N LYS A 787 -33.67 28.59 -6.50
CA LYS A 787 -33.98 27.25 -6.98
C LYS A 787 -33.28 27.01 -8.31
N TYR A 788 -32.61 25.88 -8.41
CA TYR A 788 -31.93 25.41 -9.61
C TYR A 788 -32.56 24.10 -10.05
N GLN A 789 -32.83 23.96 -11.34
CA GLN A 789 -33.18 22.67 -11.95
C GLN A 789 -31.91 22.05 -12.52
N CYS A 790 -31.77 20.73 -12.45
CA CYS A 790 -30.72 20.03 -13.16
C CYS A 790 -30.88 20.25 -14.68
N THR A 791 -29.80 20.48 -15.41
CA THR A 791 -29.84 20.58 -16.89
C THR A 791 -30.02 19.23 -17.58
N ARG A 792 -29.95 18.13 -16.81
CA ARG A 792 -29.91 16.74 -17.29
C ARG A 792 -31.06 15.86 -16.77
N CYS A 793 -31.88 16.35 -15.84
CA CYS A 793 -33.10 15.70 -15.33
C CYS A 793 -34.01 16.72 -14.63
N ASP A 794 -35.22 16.34 -14.25
CA ASP A 794 -36.19 17.24 -13.60
C ASP A 794 -35.93 17.52 -12.10
N GLU A 795 -34.88 16.96 -11.52
CA GLU A 795 -34.50 17.18 -10.13
C GLU A 795 -34.22 18.66 -9.83
N THR A 796 -34.57 19.14 -8.63
CA THR A 796 -34.38 20.56 -8.27
C THR A 796 -33.69 20.74 -6.93
N LYS A 797 -32.64 21.56 -6.91
CA LYS A 797 -31.92 21.99 -5.70
C LYS A 797 -32.35 23.39 -5.31
N THR A 798 -32.84 23.54 -4.08
CA THR A 798 -33.04 24.85 -3.46
C THR A 798 -31.81 25.19 -2.61
N VAL A 799 -31.31 26.43 -2.71
CA VAL A 799 -30.25 26.99 -1.88
C VAL A 799 -30.85 28.18 -1.13
N GLU A 800 -30.82 28.16 0.20
CA GLU A 800 -31.26 29.32 0.99
C GLU A 800 -30.31 30.51 0.80
N LEU A 801 -30.86 31.72 0.82
CA LEU A 801 -30.11 32.98 0.84
C LEU A 801 -30.04 33.51 2.26
N ASP A 802 -28.88 34.04 2.66
CA ASP A 802 -28.70 34.70 3.94
C ASP A 802 -29.60 35.94 4.09
N LEU A 803 -29.96 36.25 5.33
CA LEU A 803 -30.81 37.41 5.65
C LEU A 803 -30.12 38.71 5.23
N ASN A 804 -30.88 39.62 4.62
CA ASN A 804 -30.37 40.93 4.21
C ASN A 804 -31.00 42.04 5.06
N PRO A 805 -30.40 42.40 6.21
CA PRO A 805 -30.93 43.43 7.10
C PRO A 805 -30.68 44.87 6.61
N GLU A 806 -29.76 45.09 5.67
CA GLU A 806 -29.34 46.46 5.27
C GLU A 806 -30.37 47.17 4.36
N ASN A 807 -31.26 46.42 3.70
CA ASN A 807 -32.22 46.93 2.72
C ASN A 807 -33.59 47.36 3.29
N HIS A 808 -33.84 47.22 4.60
CA HIS A 808 -35.19 47.27 5.18
C HIS A 808 -35.28 48.08 6.48
N SER A 809 -36.26 48.98 6.59
CA SER A 809 -36.46 49.83 7.76
C SER A 809 -37.55 49.28 8.69
N CYS A 810 -37.19 48.99 9.94
CA CYS A 810 -38.13 48.57 10.98
C CYS A 810 -38.58 49.76 11.82
N THR A 811 -39.88 49.84 12.10
CA THR A 811 -40.50 50.89 12.94
C THR A 811 -41.12 50.28 14.19
N GLU A 812 -41.05 50.98 15.32
CA GLU A 812 -41.67 50.52 16.58
C GLU A 812 -43.20 50.53 16.46
N THR A 813 -43.85 49.42 16.85
CA THR A 813 -45.31 49.24 16.83
C THR A 813 -45.93 49.13 18.22
N GLY A 814 -45.13 48.97 19.27
CA GLY A 814 -45.56 48.95 20.66
C GLY A 814 -44.47 48.44 21.60
N ARG A 815 -44.71 48.48 22.92
CA ARG A 815 -43.79 47.93 23.94
C ARG A 815 -44.54 47.52 25.21
N ASP A 816 -44.06 46.48 25.89
CA ASP A 816 -44.50 46.02 27.22
C ASP A 816 -43.29 45.94 28.19
N LEU A 817 -43.42 45.37 29.39
CA LEU A 817 -42.32 45.29 30.37
C LEU A 817 -41.18 44.33 29.99
N GLN A 818 -41.36 43.49 28.97
CA GLN A 818 -40.38 42.51 28.48
C GLN A 818 -39.83 42.87 27.10
N TYR A 819 -40.68 43.38 26.20
CA TYR A 819 -40.35 43.53 24.78
C TYR A 819 -40.73 44.89 24.19
N ILE A 820 -39.91 45.36 23.25
CA ILE A 820 -40.25 46.37 22.24
C ILE A 820 -40.55 45.63 20.94
N TYR A 821 -41.68 45.95 20.32
CA TYR A 821 -42.15 45.33 19.09
C TYR A 821 -41.90 46.26 17.91
N TYR A 822 -41.43 45.66 16.80
CA TYR A 822 -41.09 46.34 15.58
C TYR A 822 -41.76 45.68 14.38
N LYS A 823 -42.08 46.47 13.36
CA LYS A 823 -42.57 45.99 12.07
C LYS A 823 -41.76 46.58 10.92
N CYS A 824 -41.31 45.73 10.01
CA CYS A 824 -40.62 46.12 8.79
C CYS A 824 -41.58 46.83 7.84
N SER A 825 -41.23 48.04 7.43
CA SER A 825 -42.09 48.93 6.65
C SER A 825 -42.37 48.41 5.24
N GLU A 826 -41.44 47.63 4.66
CA GLU A 826 -41.48 47.22 3.26
C GLU A 826 -41.89 45.76 3.03
N CYS A 827 -41.62 44.86 4.00
CA CYS A 827 -42.05 43.45 3.92
C CYS A 827 -43.06 43.01 4.99
N GLY A 828 -43.44 43.89 5.92
CA GLY A 828 -44.47 43.62 6.93
C GLY A 828 -44.08 42.61 8.02
N ALA A 829 -42.83 42.12 8.02
CA ALA A 829 -42.30 41.21 9.02
C ALA A 829 -42.24 41.85 10.42
N GLU A 830 -42.52 41.07 11.46
CA GLU A 830 -42.56 41.52 12.86
C GLU A 830 -41.36 40.96 13.65
N LYS A 831 -40.77 41.79 14.50
CA LYS A 831 -39.58 41.50 15.32
C LYS A 831 -39.85 42.00 16.75
N LYS A 832 -39.34 41.30 17.77
CA LYS A 832 -39.29 41.80 19.15
C LYS A 832 -37.86 41.86 19.67
N GLU A 833 -37.54 42.88 20.45
CA GLU A 833 -36.26 43.05 21.17
C GLU A 833 -36.55 43.25 22.67
N PHE A 834 -35.63 42.88 23.55
CA PHE A 834 -35.83 43.04 25.00
C PHE A 834 -35.92 44.53 25.38
N ASN A 835 -36.90 44.88 26.21
CA ASN A 835 -37.17 46.25 26.63
C ASN A 835 -36.30 46.67 27.83
N ASP A 836 -34.98 46.66 27.63
CA ASP A 836 -34.04 47.08 28.66
C ASP A 836 -34.23 48.55 29.03
N GLN A 837 -34.52 48.82 30.31
CA GLN A 837 -34.70 50.15 30.87
C GLN A 837 -33.84 50.34 32.12
N GLU A 838 -33.58 51.60 32.47
CA GLU A 838 -32.91 51.96 33.72
C GLU A 838 -33.94 52.10 34.85
N TYR A 839 -33.84 51.24 35.86
CA TYR A 839 -34.69 51.24 37.05
C TYR A 839 -33.94 51.83 38.25
N THR A 840 -34.64 52.59 39.09
CA THR A 840 -34.07 53.27 40.27
C THR A 840 -34.34 52.49 41.56
N ILE A 841 -33.31 52.36 42.39
CA ILE A 841 -33.33 51.71 43.71
C ILE A 841 -33.15 52.76 44.81
N ASP A 842 -34.03 52.76 45.81
CA ASP A 842 -33.94 53.60 47.01
C ASP A 842 -32.91 53.04 48.02
N LEU A 843 -31.90 53.85 48.35
CA LEU A 843 -30.88 53.55 49.35
C LEU A 843 -31.11 54.29 50.68
N GLY A 844 -32.25 54.97 50.82
CA GLY A 844 -32.63 55.74 52.00
C GLY A 844 -31.94 57.09 52.10
N ASN A 845 -32.46 57.96 52.97
CA ASN A 845 -31.95 59.32 53.22
C ASN A 845 -31.78 60.18 51.95
N GLY A 846 -32.63 59.97 50.93
CA GLY A 846 -32.58 60.68 49.65
C GLY A 846 -31.46 60.23 48.70
N LYS A 847 -30.84 59.06 48.94
CA LYS A 847 -29.87 58.44 48.02
C LYS A 847 -30.54 57.37 47.19
N THR A 848 -30.11 57.26 45.93
CA THR A 848 -30.54 56.21 45.01
C THR A 848 -29.34 55.61 44.27
N THR A 849 -29.57 54.50 43.59
CA THR A 849 -28.70 53.92 42.56
C THR A 849 -29.57 53.36 41.43
N THR A 850 -28.99 52.98 40.29
CA THR A 850 -29.74 52.45 39.15
C THR A 850 -29.25 51.07 38.73
N VAL A 851 -30.10 50.34 38.01
CA VAL A 851 -29.78 49.06 37.37
C VAL A 851 -30.51 48.96 36.04
N VAL A 852 -29.88 48.33 35.04
CA VAL A 852 -30.46 48.14 33.69
C VAL A 852 -30.94 46.69 33.53
N GLY A 853 -32.09 46.51 32.88
CA GLY A 853 -32.68 45.21 32.58
C GLY A 853 -34.13 45.32 32.14
N HIS A 854 -34.82 44.18 32.06
CA HIS A 854 -36.24 44.06 31.70
C HIS A 854 -36.93 43.03 32.60
N PHE A 855 -38.26 42.88 32.50
CA PHE A 855 -39.00 41.84 33.22
C PHE A 855 -39.34 40.65 32.32
N ASP A 856 -39.28 39.42 32.83
CA ASP A 856 -39.73 38.22 32.10
C ASP A 856 -41.16 37.82 32.51
N LEU A 857 -42.13 38.24 31.70
CA LEU A 857 -43.55 37.96 31.89
C LEU A 857 -43.89 36.52 31.47
N GLU A 858 -43.26 36.01 30.41
CA GLU A 858 -43.41 34.62 29.97
C GLU A 858 -42.99 33.63 31.08
N MET A 859 -41.86 33.89 31.76
CA MET A 859 -41.41 33.08 32.90
C MET A 859 -42.25 33.33 34.17
N ARG A 860 -42.70 34.57 34.44
CA ARG A 860 -43.61 34.89 35.55
C ARG A 860 -44.88 34.05 35.50
N ASP A 861 -45.52 34.00 34.34
CA ASP A 861 -46.79 33.29 34.17
C ASP A 861 -46.59 31.77 34.30
N LYS A 862 -45.43 31.26 33.83
CA LYS A 862 -45.05 29.85 34.02
C LYS A 862 -44.78 29.49 35.48
N ILE A 863 -44.21 30.40 36.28
CA ILE A 863 -44.05 30.23 37.73
C ILE A 863 -45.43 30.10 38.41
N LEU A 864 -46.42 30.92 38.03
CA LEU A 864 -47.78 30.80 38.56
C LEU A 864 -48.40 29.43 38.22
N GLU A 865 -48.26 28.97 36.97
CA GLU A 865 -48.77 27.67 36.53
C GLU A 865 -48.25 26.52 37.41
N ILE A 866 -46.93 26.45 37.61
CA ILE A 866 -46.27 25.39 38.39
C ILE A 866 -46.68 25.44 39.88
N ILE A 867 -46.88 26.65 40.42
CA ILE A 867 -47.35 26.86 41.81
C ILE A 867 -48.82 26.42 41.96
N ASN A 868 -49.67 26.76 41.01
CA ASN A 868 -51.07 26.38 41.02
C ASN A 868 -51.28 24.89 40.74
N GLU A 869 -50.43 24.26 39.92
CA GLU A 869 -50.41 22.80 39.77
C GLU A 869 -50.12 22.13 41.14
N LYS A 870 -49.12 22.63 41.87
CA LYS A 870 -48.80 22.13 43.21
C LYS A 870 -49.92 22.38 44.22
N ARG A 871 -50.54 23.56 44.26
CA ARG A 871 -51.68 23.86 45.16
C ARG A 871 -52.90 22.98 44.83
N GLY A 872 -53.19 22.76 43.53
CA GLY A 872 -54.23 21.86 43.06
C GLY A 872 -54.04 20.41 43.52
N ARG A 873 -52.80 19.87 43.43
CA ARG A 873 -52.45 18.51 43.91
C ARG A 873 -52.70 18.29 45.42
N PHE A 874 -52.89 19.34 46.22
CA PHE A 874 -53.18 19.26 47.66
C PHE A 874 -54.57 19.83 48.04
N GLU A 875 -55.46 20.04 47.07
CA GLU A 875 -56.79 20.64 47.25
C GLU A 875 -56.73 21.99 47.99
N ILE A 876 -55.73 22.81 47.65
CA ILE A 876 -55.55 24.18 48.15
C ILE A 876 -56.10 25.15 47.09
N PRO A 877 -56.85 26.21 47.47
CA PRO A 877 -57.34 27.21 46.51
C PRO A 877 -56.21 27.78 45.64
N LEU A 878 -56.44 27.93 44.34
CA LEU A 878 -55.44 28.49 43.43
C LEU A 878 -55.20 29.98 43.71
N LEU A 879 -54.00 30.45 43.39
CA LEU A 879 -53.61 31.86 43.49
C LEU A 879 -53.86 32.59 42.17
N SER A 880 -54.29 33.85 42.25
CA SER A 880 -54.32 34.80 41.12
C SER A 880 -53.03 35.63 41.05
N LEU A 881 -52.52 35.88 39.85
CA LEU A 881 -51.70 37.08 39.60
C LEU A 881 -52.63 38.31 39.65
N PRO A 882 -52.26 39.39 40.36
CA PRO A 882 -52.95 40.67 40.23
C PRO A 882 -52.53 41.38 38.93
N GLY A 883 -53.23 42.45 38.55
CA GLY A 883 -52.88 43.23 37.36
C GLY A 883 -51.54 43.97 37.49
N ASP A 884 -50.90 44.29 36.37
CA ASP A 884 -49.55 44.85 36.35
C ASP A 884 -49.43 46.21 37.07
N ASP A 885 -50.45 47.06 36.96
CA ASP A 885 -50.53 48.37 37.64
C ASP A 885 -50.93 48.29 39.14
N THR A 886 -51.04 47.10 39.73
CA THR A 886 -51.47 46.97 41.13
C THR A 886 -50.32 47.17 42.13
N PRO A 887 -50.59 47.71 43.34
CA PRO A 887 -49.57 47.87 44.37
C PRO A 887 -48.83 46.58 44.75
N LEU A 888 -49.49 45.42 44.68
CA LEU A 888 -48.88 44.12 44.97
C LEU A 888 -47.92 43.67 43.86
N GLN A 889 -48.23 43.94 42.59
CA GLN A 889 -47.32 43.64 41.48
C GLN A 889 -46.18 44.65 41.38
N ASP A 890 -46.44 45.94 41.59
CA ASP A 890 -45.41 46.97 41.69
C ASP A 890 -44.43 46.71 42.85
N ALA A 891 -44.95 46.30 44.01
CA ALA A 891 -44.12 45.85 45.12
C ALA A 891 -43.27 44.62 44.74
N ALA A 892 -43.83 43.63 44.03
CA ALA A 892 -43.07 42.46 43.59
C ALA A 892 -41.95 42.84 42.60
N ASN A 893 -42.25 43.72 41.65
CA ASN A 893 -41.32 44.28 40.66
C ASN A 893 -40.20 45.08 41.34
N THR A 894 -40.56 46.02 42.22
CA THR A 894 -39.62 46.79 43.05
C THR A 894 -38.68 45.87 43.83
N ARG A 895 -39.19 44.78 44.41
CA ARG A 895 -38.38 43.83 45.17
C ARG A 895 -37.46 42.98 44.30
N ALA A 896 -37.86 42.58 43.10
CA ALA A 896 -36.98 41.91 42.13
C ALA A 896 -35.84 42.82 41.65
N ILE A 897 -36.12 44.11 41.45
CA ILE A 897 -35.10 45.12 41.15
C ILE A 897 -34.16 45.32 42.36
N GLU A 898 -34.68 45.49 43.57
CA GLU A 898 -33.87 45.77 44.78
C GLU A 898 -32.83 44.67 45.11
N ILE A 899 -33.16 43.39 44.85
CA ILE A 899 -32.23 42.27 45.09
C ILE A 899 -31.12 42.16 44.04
N THR A 900 -31.11 43.01 43.00
CA THR A 900 -29.92 43.23 42.16
C THR A 900 -28.78 43.78 43.01
N TYR A 901 -29.08 44.80 43.84
CA TYR A 901 -28.16 45.51 44.73
C TYR A 901 -27.92 44.78 46.06
N SER A 902 -28.97 44.26 46.70
CA SER A 902 -28.83 43.52 47.97
C SER A 902 -29.83 42.37 48.08
N TYR A 903 -29.33 41.14 47.95
CA TYR A 903 -30.12 39.92 48.09
C TYR A 903 -30.46 39.67 49.58
N SER A 904 -31.57 40.27 50.03
CA SER A 904 -31.99 40.31 51.44
C SER A 904 -33.49 40.58 51.57
N HIS A 905 -34.12 40.08 52.64
CA HIS A 905 -35.47 40.43 53.09
C HIS A 905 -35.56 41.85 53.73
N THR A 906 -34.42 42.55 53.80
CA THR A 906 -34.34 43.98 54.13
C THR A 906 -34.06 44.74 52.85
N ARG A 907 -34.88 45.76 52.56
CA ARG A 907 -34.73 46.66 51.40
C ARG A 907 -33.39 47.41 51.49
N PRO A 908 -32.80 47.86 50.37
CA PRO A 908 -31.56 48.64 50.36
C PRO A 908 -31.62 49.94 51.19
N ASN A 909 -32.80 50.52 51.40
CA ASN A 909 -33.04 51.65 52.31
C ASN A 909 -33.00 51.31 53.82
N GLY A 910 -32.70 50.07 54.18
CA GLY A 910 -32.53 49.59 55.56
C GLY A 910 -33.81 49.13 56.26
N LYS A 911 -34.98 49.21 55.62
CA LYS A 911 -36.25 48.75 56.18
C LYS A 911 -36.55 47.29 55.82
N ARG A 912 -37.23 46.54 56.68
CA ARG A 912 -37.68 45.17 56.37
C ARG A 912 -38.82 45.20 55.34
N ALA A 913 -38.69 44.43 54.26
CA ALA A 913 -39.53 44.54 53.06
C ALA A 913 -41.02 44.37 53.36
N ILE A 914 -41.43 43.22 53.90
CA ILE A 914 -42.84 42.94 54.21
C ILE A 914 -43.49 44.01 55.10
N THR A 915 -42.78 44.58 56.08
CA THR A 915 -43.35 45.59 56.99
C THR A 915 -43.42 47.00 56.40
N ASP A 916 -42.54 47.35 55.47
CA ASP A 916 -42.55 48.66 54.81
C ASP A 916 -43.56 48.69 53.65
N LEU A 917 -43.72 47.56 52.95
CA LEU A 917 -44.64 47.41 51.82
C LEU A 917 -46.07 47.08 52.27
N TYR A 918 -46.30 46.55 53.48
CA TYR A 918 -47.64 46.15 53.94
C TYR A 918 -48.69 47.26 53.79
N ALA A 919 -48.37 48.49 54.19
CA ALA A 919 -49.30 49.63 54.17
C ALA A 919 -49.59 50.19 52.76
N TYR A 920 -48.90 49.68 51.73
CA TYR A 920 -49.09 50.04 50.33
C TYR A 920 -49.68 48.86 49.51
N ALA A 921 -49.18 47.65 49.77
CA ALA A 921 -49.34 46.49 48.91
C ALA A 921 -49.89 45.24 49.63
N HIS A 922 -50.23 45.33 50.92
CA HIS A 922 -50.89 44.26 51.69
C HIS A 922 -50.14 42.92 51.65
N THR A 923 -48.81 43.00 51.83
CA THR A 923 -47.84 41.92 51.64
C THR A 923 -47.62 41.09 52.91
N ASP A 924 -48.33 39.97 53.02
CA ASP A 924 -48.29 39.08 54.19
C ASP A 924 -47.02 38.20 54.23
N ALA A 925 -46.45 37.84 53.08
CA ALA A 925 -45.23 37.04 52.98
C ALA A 925 -44.38 37.36 51.74
N GLU A 926 -43.10 37.01 51.79
CA GLU A 926 -42.11 37.21 50.73
C GLU A 926 -41.28 35.93 50.50
N ASN A 927 -41.12 35.53 49.24
CA ASN A 927 -40.11 34.57 48.79
C ASN A 927 -39.14 35.27 47.83
N LEU A 928 -37.84 34.96 47.91
CA LEU A 928 -36.81 35.52 47.02
C LEU A 928 -35.98 34.40 46.37
N ALA A 929 -35.43 34.65 45.19
CA ALA A 929 -34.40 33.81 44.55
C ALA A 929 -33.56 34.64 43.55
N LYS A 930 -32.42 34.12 43.10
CA LYS A 930 -31.51 34.82 42.17
C LYS A 930 -30.60 33.83 41.43
N GLY A 931 -30.48 34.01 40.11
CA GLY A 931 -29.59 33.26 39.22
C GLY A 931 -30.22 32.05 38.51
N GLN A 932 -31.41 31.60 38.92
CA GLN A 932 -32.11 30.50 38.26
C GLN A 932 -32.48 30.83 36.80
N GLN A 933 -32.34 29.84 35.92
CA GLN A 933 -32.47 30.00 34.46
C GLN A 933 -33.85 29.58 33.91
N SER A 934 -34.76 29.05 34.74
CA SER A 934 -36.13 28.72 34.33
C SER A 934 -37.12 28.72 35.49
N ALA A 935 -38.40 28.77 35.16
CA ALA A 935 -39.53 28.68 36.10
C ALA A 935 -39.49 27.39 36.93
N GLU A 936 -39.17 26.25 36.31
CA GLU A 936 -39.09 24.94 36.97
C GLU A 936 -37.99 24.91 38.01
N GLN A 937 -36.82 25.50 37.69
CA GLN A 937 -35.68 25.50 38.60
C GLN A 937 -35.93 26.41 39.81
N VAL A 938 -36.49 27.62 39.62
CA VAL A 938 -36.82 28.50 40.75
C VAL A 938 -37.97 27.97 41.60
N CYS A 939 -39.02 27.41 40.99
CA CYS A 939 -40.10 26.73 41.72
C CYS A 939 -39.57 25.53 42.51
N LYS A 940 -38.68 24.71 41.94
CA LYS A 940 -38.04 23.58 42.65
C LYS A 940 -37.25 24.06 43.88
N ASP A 941 -36.49 25.15 43.77
CA ASP A 941 -35.70 25.69 44.87
C ASP A 941 -36.61 26.26 45.98
N TRP A 942 -37.67 27.01 45.62
CA TRP A 942 -38.69 27.45 46.59
C TRP A 942 -39.46 26.29 47.22
N PHE A 943 -39.77 25.24 46.46
CA PHE A 943 -40.44 24.04 46.96
C PHE A 943 -39.57 23.19 47.90
N SER A 944 -38.25 23.35 47.83
CA SER A 944 -37.26 22.63 48.66
C SER A 944 -36.86 23.40 49.92
N SER A 945 -37.28 24.66 50.06
CA SER A 945 -37.12 25.48 51.27
C SER A 945 -38.40 25.44 52.09
N ASP A 946 -38.33 24.97 53.35
CA ASP A 946 -39.52 24.81 54.20
C ASP A 946 -40.32 26.11 54.34
N THR A 947 -39.66 27.26 54.51
CA THR A 947 -40.33 28.56 54.68
C THR A 947 -40.96 29.07 53.40
N HIS A 948 -40.24 29.00 52.26
CA HIS A 948 -40.78 29.41 50.97
C HIS A 948 -41.94 28.52 50.53
N ASN A 949 -41.83 27.21 50.77
CA ASN A 949 -42.87 26.23 50.52
C ASN A 949 -44.09 26.45 51.43
N GLN A 950 -43.91 26.77 52.72
CA GLN A 950 -45.01 27.12 53.64
C GLN A 950 -45.82 28.32 53.14
N ASN A 951 -45.17 29.37 52.65
CA ASN A 951 -45.85 30.52 52.03
C ASN A 951 -46.67 30.07 50.82
N ILE A 952 -46.07 29.28 49.92
CA ILE A 952 -46.71 28.77 48.69
C ILE A 952 -47.93 27.88 48.97
N VAL A 953 -47.93 27.06 50.03
CA VAL A 953 -49.05 26.17 50.37
C VAL A 953 -50.03 26.74 51.41
N ASN A 954 -49.86 28.01 51.81
CA ASN A 954 -50.78 28.63 52.76
C ASN A 954 -52.18 28.83 52.15
N ARG A 955 -53.19 28.23 52.78
CA ARG A 955 -54.61 28.28 52.37
C ARG A 955 -55.27 29.65 52.53
N SER A 956 -54.67 30.57 53.29
CA SER A 956 -55.22 31.92 53.51
C SER A 956 -54.90 32.91 52.40
N TYR A 957 -53.84 32.68 51.61
CA TYR A 957 -53.48 33.57 50.50
C TYR A 957 -54.32 33.27 49.26
N HIS A 958 -54.79 34.33 48.61
CA HIS A 958 -55.59 34.27 47.38
C HIS A 958 -54.87 34.86 46.17
N THR A 959 -54.06 35.89 46.36
CA THR A 959 -53.39 36.61 45.27
C THR A 959 -51.88 36.70 45.54
N ILE A 960 -51.08 36.62 44.48
CA ILE A 960 -49.60 36.57 44.52
C ILE A 960 -49.02 37.50 43.45
N GLY A 961 -48.28 38.52 43.86
CA GLY A 961 -47.40 39.27 42.95
C GLY A 961 -46.15 38.45 42.69
N ILE A 962 -45.83 38.18 41.42
CA ILE A 962 -44.64 37.43 41.01
C ILE A 962 -43.83 38.31 40.08
N SER A 963 -42.53 38.43 40.29
CA SER A 963 -41.66 39.19 39.39
C SER A 963 -40.35 38.47 39.10
N VAL A 964 -39.90 38.58 37.85
CA VAL A 964 -38.66 38.06 37.31
C VAL A 964 -37.95 39.22 36.62
N PHE A 965 -36.90 39.77 37.22
CA PHE A 965 -36.13 40.88 36.67
C PHE A 965 -34.78 40.40 36.10
N CYS A 966 -34.64 40.52 34.78
CA CYS A 966 -33.46 40.14 34.01
C CYS A 966 -32.44 41.29 34.04
N GLN A 967 -31.59 41.28 35.07
CA GLN A 967 -30.52 42.28 35.21
C GLN A 967 -29.49 42.10 34.11
N LYS A 968 -29.28 43.13 33.28
CA LYS A 968 -28.26 43.13 32.22
C LYS A 968 -26.86 43.28 32.82
N LEU A 969 -25.92 42.44 32.38
CA LEU A 969 -24.51 42.48 32.77
C LEU A 969 -23.60 42.91 31.61
N ALA A 970 -23.92 42.49 30.39
CA ALA A 970 -23.23 42.87 29.16
C ALA A 970 -24.19 42.89 27.97
N GLU A 971 -23.67 43.06 26.76
CA GLU A 971 -24.40 42.78 25.53
C GLU A 971 -24.74 41.28 25.49
N ASP A 972 -26.03 40.96 25.40
CA ASP A 972 -26.65 39.62 25.45
C ASP A 972 -26.34 38.73 26.69
N ASP A 973 -25.94 39.33 27.83
CA ASP A 973 -25.74 38.63 29.11
C ASP A 973 -26.64 39.18 30.23
N TYR A 974 -27.42 38.31 30.88
CA TYR A 974 -28.45 38.66 31.86
C TYR A 974 -28.49 37.69 33.05
N VAL A 975 -28.84 38.21 34.24
CA VAL A 975 -29.06 37.42 35.46
C VAL A 975 -30.47 37.66 36.00
N ASN A 976 -31.22 36.58 36.18
CA ASN A 976 -32.60 36.63 36.66
C ASN A 976 -32.66 36.84 38.19
N ASN A 977 -33.49 37.78 38.62
CA ASN A 977 -33.76 38.13 40.02
C ASN A 977 -35.24 37.91 40.29
N PHE A 978 -35.59 37.11 41.29
CA PHE A 978 -36.95 36.63 41.51
C PHE A 978 -37.54 37.12 42.83
N SER A 979 -38.79 37.55 42.77
CA SER A 979 -39.57 38.00 43.91
C SER A 979 -40.98 37.40 43.86
N GLN A 980 -41.49 36.93 45.00
CA GLN A 980 -42.90 36.60 45.19
C GLN A 980 -43.42 37.28 46.45
N LEU A 981 -44.54 37.98 46.33
CA LEU A 981 -45.24 38.60 47.45
C LEU A 981 -46.67 38.06 47.52
N PHE A 982 -47.08 37.57 48.68
CA PHE A 982 -48.38 36.93 48.89
C PHE A 982 -49.32 37.87 49.66
N SER A 983 -50.62 37.80 49.37
CA SER A 983 -51.66 38.50 50.13
C SER A 983 -52.88 37.62 50.42
N ILE A 984 -53.51 37.87 51.56
CA ILE A 984 -54.85 37.35 51.89
C ILE A 984 -55.97 38.06 51.11
N ASP A 985 -55.72 39.25 50.57
CA ASP A 985 -56.68 39.99 49.74
C ASP A 985 -56.83 39.33 48.35
N LYS A 986 -57.92 39.66 47.65
CA LYS A 986 -58.33 39.03 46.38
C LYS A 986 -58.14 39.97 45.18
#